data_AF-A0A150G4E9-F1
#
_entry.id   AF-A0A150G4E9-F1
#
_cell.length_a   1.000
_cell.length_b   1.000
_cell.length_c   1.000
_cell.angle_alpha   90.00
_cell.angle_beta   90.00
_cell.angle_gamma   90.00
#
_symmetry.space_group_name_H-M   'P 1'
#
loop_
_entity.id
_entity.type
_entity.pdbx_description
1 polymer ?
#
loop_
_entity_poly.entity_id
_entity_poly.type
_entity_poly.pdbx_seq_one_letter_code
_entity_poly.pdbx_strand_id
1 'polypeptide(L)'
;MGASQGADGPAGLPRLALLGLAALLCCSALPRFALSTEYNYTEALDGSYFFYEAQQAGPLPTWNRAARWNGGWRDASFLNDGSDIGKNLTGGWFDAGDHMKFQLPFGWSASTLAWSMVEFPAAYGPPSGSLFQTVRRNLLFAADYIVRSHVNASDVPGENVYAAQIGDTDTDHARWCRPEQCPEIQGPYRPTWVADRTRPGADIVGEAVASLVGVASVLKMENPADPAIPLLMTHARQLYAFAKAFPGTWEIPAGDYPYRYGTHKWQDDMLWAAAWMCRAGEGASYCADAVSFWNVGSNMGIGWCPGMDWDNAFNQASVMMLGMADRFSASFLTTVRTRLDYNLNLWHVSTVCTQPPPNTDSNGDGLVDDGHICYSPKGFAHESTWGTARITANAAALKLAYSKYLPTNPEDAKRQRCWARKQMRLMLGDWGRSFVVGFGCNPPVRPHHSSTMCDRDYSITCDGNTAADPRPNPSVLRGALVGGPRKDDYYVDDRMDYILNEVAIDYNAGFTVALAGLLQLSASTPDWDAYCGTAPTPITCPWACSSCDSGTQPGSNLASQRSNCYSCVNARGVSKSWQCHACVGNATYVASQGQHCLSCVSAGADAWACQSYCTDLSSDIAVLPSCTSCVADPAVRSAGPWRCSVCMAPSVLAKGAAAVEACMSCVRSLKGPYACAVSV
;
A
#
# COMPACT_ATOMS: atom_id res chain seq x y z
N MET A 1 -76.49 -52.89 -4.10
CA MET A 1 -76.76 -52.35 -5.45
C MET A 1 -75.46 -52.50 -6.24
N GLY A 2 -75.49 -53.27 -7.34
CA GLY A 2 -74.38 -54.06 -7.90
C GLY A 2 -73.24 -53.29 -8.56
N ALA A 3 -72.12 -53.89 -8.98
CA ALA A 3 -71.85 -55.31 -9.25
C ALA A 3 -70.34 -55.67 -9.21
N SER A 4 -70.08 -56.95 -8.89
CA SER A 4 -69.03 -57.91 -9.36
C SER A 4 -67.53 -57.52 -9.39
N GLN A 5 -66.67 -58.19 -8.59
CA GLN A 5 -65.81 -59.38 -8.92
C GLN A 5 -64.64 -59.05 -9.86
N GLY A 6 -63.40 -59.55 -9.75
CA GLY A 6 -62.75 -60.57 -8.93
C GLY A 6 -61.54 -61.15 -9.70
N ALA A 7 -60.53 -61.63 -8.96
CA ALA A 7 -59.56 -62.70 -9.28
C ALA A 7 -58.40 -62.50 -10.30
N ASP A 8 -57.19 -62.63 -9.75
CA ASP A 8 -55.99 -63.40 -10.14
C ASP A 8 -55.69 -63.83 -11.60
N GLY A 9 -54.43 -63.63 -12.00
CA GLY A 9 -53.76 -64.33 -13.12
C GLY A 9 -52.28 -63.92 -13.30
N PRO A 10 -51.39 -64.77 -13.84
CA PRO A 10 -50.18 -65.21 -13.13
C PRO A 10 -48.82 -64.74 -13.68
N ALA A 11 -47.77 -65.15 -12.96
CA ALA A 11 -46.35 -64.96 -13.18
C ALA A 11 -45.81 -65.43 -14.56
N GLY A 12 -44.71 -64.80 -15.01
CA GLY A 12 -43.68 -65.47 -15.81
C GLY A 12 -42.85 -64.59 -16.76
N LEU A 13 -41.52 -64.69 -16.59
CA LEU A 13 -40.40 -64.50 -17.54
C LEU A 13 -39.57 -63.18 -17.49
N PRO A 14 -38.26 -63.26 -17.82
CA PRO A 14 -37.21 -62.81 -16.89
C PRO A 14 -36.39 -61.60 -17.34
N ARG A 15 -35.63 -61.09 -16.37
CA ARG A 15 -34.50 -60.16 -16.44
C ARG A 15 -33.63 -60.33 -17.70
N LEU A 16 -33.48 -59.26 -18.48
CA LEU A 16 -32.21 -58.86 -19.11
C LEU A 16 -32.35 -57.44 -19.70
N ALA A 17 -31.29 -56.65 -19.57
CA ALA A 17 -31.09 -55.29 -20.09
C ALA A 17 -31.64 -54.10 -19.26
N LEU A 18 -31.02 -53.82 -18.10
CA LEU A 18 -31.04 -52.46 -17.51
C LEU A 18 -29.88 -52.27 -16.53
N LEU A 19 -28.64 -52.34 -17.02
CA LEU A 19 -27.43 -51.97 -16.25
C LEU A 19 -26.39 -51.19 -17.07
N GLY A 20 -26.81 -50.57 -18.19
CA GLY A 20 -25.89 -49.92 -19.14
C GLY A 20 -25.91 -48.39 -19.20
N LEU A 21 -26.78 -47.68 -18.49
CA LEU A 21 -26.96 -46.23 -18.72
C LEU A 21 -26.90 -45.32 -17.48
N ALA A 22 -26.50 -45.83 -16.31
CA ALA A 22 -26.39 -45.00 -15.09
C ALA A 22 -24.94 -44.62 -14.71
N ALA A 23 -23.92 -45.18 -15.37
CA ALA A 23 -22.51 -44.95 -15.00
C ALA A 23 -21.80 -43.84 -15.81
N LEU A 24 -22.48 -43.17 -16.75
CA LEU A 24 -21.86 -42.15 -17.61
C LEU A 24 -22.28 -40.70 -17.31
N LEU A 25 -23.12 -40.46 -16.29
CA LEU A 25 -23.61 -39.12 -15.93
C LEU A 25 -23.06 -38.57 -14.61
N CYS A 26 -22.10 -39.25 -13.96
CA CYS A 26 -21.51 -38.80 -12.70
C CYS A 26 -20.09 -38.22 -12.83
N CYS A 27 -19.56 -38.05 -14.05
CA CYS A 27 -18.16 -37.66 -14.29
C CYS A 27 -17.96 -36.24 -14.88
N SER A 28 -18.94 -35.34 -14.79
CA SER A 28 -18.79 -33.99 -15.37
C SER A 28 -19.31 -32.87 -14.46
N ALA A 29 -18.88 -32.88 -13.20
CA ALA A 29 -18.90 -31.70 -12.34
C ALA A 29 -17.63 -31.66 -11.47
N LEU A 30 -16.46 -31.70 -12.12
CA LEU A 30 -15.29 -31.07 -11.51
C LEU A 30 -15.66 -29.59 -11.35
N PRO A 31 -15.49 -28.97 -10.17
CA PRO A 31 -15.64 -27.52 -10.06
C PRO A 31 -14.67 -26.91 -11.07
N ARG A 32 -15.21 -26.24 -12.09
CA ARG A 32 -14.40 -25.34 -12.90
C ARG A 32 -13.87 -24.32 -11.90
N PHE A 33 -12.58 -24.35 -11.61
CA PHE A 33 -11.91 -23.21 -11.00
C PHE A 33 -12.14 -22.05 -11.96
N ALA A 34 -13.12 -21.19 -11.63
CA ALA A 34 -13.29 -19.94 -12.34
C ALA A 34 -12.01 -19.14 -12.05
N LEU A 35 -11.23 -18.88 -13.10
CA LEU A 35 -10.10 -17.95 -13.00
C LEU A 35 -10.66 -16.62 -12.50
N SER A 36 -10.05 -16.06 -11.44
CA SER A 36 -10.47 -14.76 -10.95
C SER A 36 -10.31 -13.74 -12.06
N THR A 37 -11.38 -13.01 -12.35
CA THR A 37 -11.37 -11.90 -13.29
C THR A 37 -11.11 -10.58 -12.59
N GLU A 38 -11.11 -10.54 -11.25
CA GLU A 38 -10.84 -9.34 -10.44
C GLU A 38 -9.63 -9.51 -9.51
N TYR A 39 -8.86 -8.43 -9.35
CA TYR A 39 -7.76 -8.39 -8.39
C TYR A 39 -8.31 -8.31 -6.97
N ASN A 40 -7.56 -8.81 -6.00
CA ASN A 40 -7.93 -8.73 -4.60
C ASN A 40 -7.73 -7.30 -4.07
N TYR A 41 -8.69 -6.42 -4.33
CA TYR A 41 -8.64 -5.03 -3.89
C TYR A 41 -8.57 -4.89 -2.36
N THR A 42 -9.07 -5.87 -1.59
CA THR A 42 -9.00 -5.85 -0.12
C THR A 42 -7.55 -6.03 0.35
N GLU A 43 -6.82 -6.97 -0.25
CA GLU A 43 -5.40 -7.20 0.04
C GLU A 43 -4.51 -6.03 -0.40
N ALA A 44 -4.80 -5.44 -1.56
CA ALA A 44 -4.12 -4.23 -2.01
C ALA A 44 -4.39 -3.04 -1.07
N LEU A 45 -5.62 -2.90 -0.57
CA LEU A 45 -6.00 -1.84 0.36
C LEU A 45 -5.29 -2.00 1.71
N ASP A 46 -5.31 -3.21 2.29
CA ASP A 46 -4.55 -3.52 3.52
C ASP A 46 -3.04 -3.29 3.35
N GLY A 47 -2.50 -3.69 2.19
CA GLY A 47 -1.10 -3.44 1.83
C GLY A 47 -0.79 -1.94 1.75
N SER A 48 -1.69 -1.13 1.18
CA SER A 48 -1.51 0.32 1.11
C SER A 48 -1.35 0.95 2.50
N TYR A 49 -2.06 0.46 3.52
CA TYR A 49 -1.87 0.89 4.92
C TYR A 49 -0.61 0.32 5.57
N PHE A 50 -0.17 -0.88 5.18
CA PHE A 50 1.12 -1.40 5.62
C PHE A 50 2.26 -0.50 5.12
N PHE A 51 2.16 0.06 3.91
CA PHE A 51 3.13 1.04 3.41
C PHE A 51 3.23 2.26 4.35
N TYR A 52 2.12 2.88 4.76
CA TYR A 52 2.18 4.00 5.72
C TYR A 52 2.76 3.60 7.09
N GLU A 53 2.54 2.37 7.57
CA GLU A 53 3.21 1.85 8.76
C GLU A 53 4.73 1.77 8.57
N ALA A 54 5.18 1.38 7.38
CA ALA A 54 6.59 1.34 6.99
C ALA A 54 7.21 2.72 6.75
N GLN A 55 6.40 3.79 6.65
CA GLN A 55 6.85 5.18 6.62
C GLN A 55 6.92 5.83 8.01
N GLN A 56 6.41 5.21 9.08
CA GLN A 56 6.37 5.85 10.40
C GLN A 56 7.76 6.17 10.95
N ALA A 57 7.98 7.40 11.41
CA ALA A 57 9.19 7.88 12.08
C ALA A 57 8.96 7.96 13.60
N GLY A 58 10.00 8.30 14.38
CA GLY A 58 9.87 8.39 15.83
C GLY A 58 9.79 7.03 16.52
N PRO A 59 9.27 6.99 17.77
CA PRO A 59 8.93 5.74 18.44
C PRO A 59 7.81 5.02 17.68
N LEU A 60 8.06 3.79 17.23
CA LEU A 60 7.01 3.00 16.57
C LEU A 60 6.05 2.40 17.60
N PRO A 61 4.74 2.42 17.34
CA PRO A 61 3.75 1.86 18.24
C PRO A 61 3.75 0.33 18.20
N THR A 62 3.30 -0.31 19.29
CA THR A 62 3.32 -1.78 19.42
C THR A 62 2.50 -2.51 18.36
N TRP A 63 1.55 -1.84 17.70
CA TRP A 63 0.72 -2.40 16.64
C TRP A 63 1.32 -2.25 15.23
N ASN A 64 2.43 -1.52 15.06
CA ASN A 64 3.05 -1.30 13.75
C ASN A 64 3.60 -2.63 13.20
N ARG A 65 3.09 -3.10 12.05
CA ARG A 65 3.46 -4.38 11.44
C ARG A 65 4.83 -4.37 10.79
N ALA A 66 5.33 -3.20 10.39
CA ALA A 66 6.67 -3.03 9.85
C ALA A 66 7.76 -3.01 10.94
N ALA A 67 7.40 -2.90 12.22
CA ALA A 67 8.33 -2.91 13.33
C ALA A 67 9.00 -4.29 13.55
N ARG A 68 10.28 -4.31 13.91
CA ARG A 68 11.07 -5.53 14.12
C ARG A 68 10.48 -6.50 15.14
N TRP A 69 9.93 -5.99 16.24
CA TRP A 69 9.29 -6.84 17.26
C TRP A 69 7.99 -7.51 16.79
N ASN A 70 7.45 -7.10 15.64
CA ASN A 70 6.29 -7.70 14.98
C ASN A 70 6.68 -8.49 13.70
N GLY A 71 7.97 -8.77 13.49
CA GLY A 71 8.47 -9.51 12.32
C GLY A 71 8.93 -8.65 11.15
N GLY A 72 8.76 -7.32 11.24
CA GLY A 72 9.22 -6.37 10.23
C GLY A 72 10.71 -6.04 10.32
N TRP A 73 11.09 -4.86 9.80
CA TRP A 73 12.49 -4.39 9.70
C TRP A 73 12.71 -2.97 10.21
N ARG A 74 11.64 -2.19 10.40
CA ARG A 74 11.68 -0.83 10.95
C ARG A 74 11.86 -0.85 12.46
N ASP A 75 12.49 0.17 13.00
CA ASP A 75 12.65 0.38 14.44
C ASP A 75 12.52 1.88 14.76
N ALA A 76 12.63 2.27 16.02
CA ALA A 76 12.49 3.67 16.42
C ALA A 76 13.61 4.55 15.80
N SER A 77 13.24 5.68 15.19
CA SER A 77 14.16 6.59 14.48
C SER A 77 13.89 8.06 14.80
N PHE A 78 14.89 8.93 14.58
CA PHE A 78 14.77 10.40 14.70
C PHE A 78 14.10 10.89 15.99
N LEU A 79 14.54 10.32 17.11
CA LEU A 79 13.96 10.56 18.44
C LEU A 79 14.21 11.98 19.01
N ASN A 80 14.94 12.81 18.27
CA ASN A 80 15.29 14.19 18.64
C ASN A 80 14.65 15.25 17.74
N ASP A 81 13.77 14.87 16.81
CA ASP A 81 13.08 15.83 15.93
C ASP A 81 12.37 16.92 16.75
N GLY A 82 12.63 18.19 16.40
CA GLY A 82 12.11 19.38 17.10
C GLY A 82 12.93 19.88 18.28
N SER A 83 13.98 19.16 18.71
CA SER A 83 14.81 19.55 19.85
C SER A 83 15.59 20.85 19.61
N ASP A 84 15.88 21.18 18.34
CA ASP A 84 16.51 22.41 17.88
C ASP A 84 15.69 23.67 18.21
N ILE A 85 14.37 23.53 18.28
CA ILE A 85 13.43 24.59 18.71
C ILE A 85 12.84 24.35 20.11
N GLY A 86 13.40 23.39 20.88
CA GLY A 86 12.95 23.07 22.23
C GLY A 86 11.58 22.39 22.29
N LYS A 87 11.20 21.63 21.26
CA LYS A 87 9.90 20.94 21.14
C LYS A 87 10.11 19.43 20.90
N ASN A 88 9.05 18.65 21.11
CA ASN A 88 9.03 17.24 20.73
C ASN A 88 8.17 17.09 19.47
N LEU A 89 8.83 16.95 18.33
CA LEU A 89 8.21 16.73 17.02
C LEU A 89 8.52 15.34 16.46
N THR A 90 8.78 14.36 17.34
CA THR A 90 8.91 12.95 16.96
C THR A 90 7.58 12.38 16.47
N GLY A 91 7.65 11.32 15.65
CA GLY A 91 6.49 10.72 14.99
C GLY A 91 6.33 11.22 13.55
N GLY A 92 5.13 10.97 13.00
CA GLY A 92 4.81 11.28 11.61
C GLY A 92 5.35 10.25 10.62
N TRP A 93 5.22 10.52 9.34
CA TRP A 93 5.67 9.65 8.25
C TRP A 93 6.84 10.32 7.55
N PHE A 94 7.83 9.52 7.15
CA PHE A 94 8.73 9.94 6.09
C PHE A 94 7.95 10.10 4.79
N ASP A 95 8.36 11.07 4.00
CA ASP A 95 7.69 11.44 2.77
C ASP A 95 7.79 10.33 1.71
N ALA A 96 9.00 9.90 1.37
CA ALA A 96 9.24 9.00 0.26
C ALA A 96 10.24 7.88 0.59
N GLY A 97 11.24 7.70 -0.27
CA GLY A 97 12.39 6.83 -0.04
C GLY A 97 13.42 7.39 0.95
N ASP A 98 13.26 8.65 1.33
CA ASP A 98 14.12 9.46 2.15
C ASP A 98 13.68 9.45 3.63
N HIS A 99 14.19 10.39 4.43
CA HIS A 99 13.82 10.53 5.84
C HIS A 99 13.28 11.92 6.17
N MET A 100 12.86 12.66 5.16
CA MET A 100 12.28 13.99 5.28
C MET A 100 10.83 13.93 5.76
N LYS A 101 10.41 15.00 6.43
CA LYS A 101 9.01 15.21 6.85
C LYS A 101 8.51 16.53 6.28
N PHE A 102 7.92 16.47 5.10
CA PHE A 102 7.31 17.61 4.41
C PHE A 102 5.82 17.70 4.75
N GLN A 103 5.36 18.81 5.33
CA GLN A 103 3.96 18.89 5.80
C GLN A 103 2.92 18.98 4.70
N LEU A 104 3.26 19.48 3.51
CA LEU A 104 2.31 19.61 2.40
C LEU A 104 1.82 18.22 1.93
N PRO A 105 2.70 17.34 1.37
CA PRO A 105 2.29 15.99 0.98
C PRO A 105 1.86 15.13 2.18
N PHE A 106 2.40 15.39 3.38
CA PHE A 106 1.97 14.70 4.59
C PHE A 106 0.51 14.99 4.96
N GLY A 107 0.15 16.27 5.05
CA GLY A 107 -1.20 16.70 5.37
C GLY A 107 -2.18 16.27 4.28
N TRP A 108 -1.83 16.44 3.01
CA TRP A 108 -2.67 15.99 1.90
C TRP A 108 -2.90 14.47 1.92
N SER A 109 -1.85 13.68 2.19
CA SER A 109 -1.99 12.23 2.30
C SER A 109 -2.90 11.83 3.46
N ALA A 110 -2.68 12.39 4.65
CA ALA A 110 -3.49 12.08 5.83
C ALA A 110 -4.96 12.49 5.67
N SER A 111 -5.22 13.69 5.13
CA SER A 111 -6.57 14.19 4.85
C SER A 111 -7.27 13.36 3.76
N THR A 112 -6.55 12.93 2.72
CA THR A 112 -7.05 12.08 1.64
C THR A 112 -7.35 10.65 2.11
N LEU A 113 -6.52 10.06 2.97
CA LEU A 113 -6.80 8.77 3.59
C LEU A 113 -8.04 8.83 4.50
N ALA A 114 -8.19 9.90 5.28
CA ALA A 114 -9.41 10.13 6.06
C ALA A 114 -10.63 10.30 5.13
N TRP A 115 -10.47 11.01 4.01
CA TRP A 115 -11.51 11.14 2.98
C TRP A 115 -11.93 9.77 2.45
N SER A 116 -10.98 8.88 2.18
CA SER A 116 -11.24 7.51 1.73
C SER A 116 -12.23 6.77 2.65
N MET A 117 -12.04 6.85 3.96
CA MET A 117 -12.93 6.20 4.93
C MET A 117 -14.31 6.84 5.02
N VAL A 118 -14.41 8.17 4.99
CA VAL A 118 -15.71 8.85 5.12
C VAL A 118 -16.51 8.82 3.82
N GLU A 119 -15.82 8.72 2.67
CA GLU A 119 -16.42 8.63 1.34
C GLU A 119 -16.81 7.19 1.00
N PHE A 120 -15.96 6.22 1.36
CA PHE A 120 -16.16 4.79 1.07
C PHE A 120 -16.12 3.92 2.34
N PRO A 121 -17.00 4.16 3.34
CA PRO A 121 -16.94 3.49 4.63
C PRO A 121 -17.13 1.97 4.54
N ALA A 122 -17.93 1.47 3.60
CA ALA A 122 -18.22 0.05 3.47
C ALA A 122 -17.00 -0.76 2.97
N ALA A 123 -16.04 -0.12 2.31
CA ALA A 123 -14.80 -0.77 1.89
C ALA A 123 -13.92 -1.22 3.06
N TYR A 124 -14.09 -0.58 4.23
CA TYR A 124 -13.30 -0.82 5.43
C TYR A 124 -13.95 -1.81 6.40
N GLY A 125 -15.18 -2.24 6.12
CA GLY A 125 -15.98 -3.08 7.01
C GLY A 125 -16.53 -2.32 8.22
N PRO A 126 -17.11 -3.04 9.21
CA PRO A 126 -17.64 -2.41 10.42
C PRO A 126 -16.53 -1.77 11.27
N PRO A 127 -16.83 -0.79 12.15
CA PRO A 127 -15.82 -0.17 13.02
C PRO A 127 -15.03 -1.14 13.89
N SER A 128 -15.62 -2.28 14.27
CA SER A 128 -14.94 -3.34 15.02
C SER A 128 -14.04 -4.25 14.17
N GLY A 129 -14.05 -4.10 12.84
CA GLY A 129 -13.29 -4.89 11.89
C GLY A 129 -11.79 -4.57 11.90
N SER A 130 -10.96 -5.56 11.55
CA SER A 130 -9.49 -5.41 11.56
C SER A 130 -9.00 -4.30 10.64
N LEU A 131 -9.51 -4.23 9.40
CA LEU A 131 -9.09 -3.22 8.43
C LEU A 131 -9.45 -1.81 8.91
N PHE A 132 -10.69 -1.57 9.34
CA PHE A 132 -11.08 -0.29 9.93
C PHE A 132 -10.12 0.13 11.07
N GLN A 133 -9.80 -0.80 11.97
CA GLN A 133 -8.91 -0.53 13.08
C GLN A 133 -7.45 -0.29 12.68
N THR A 134 -6.97 -0.94 11.61
CA THR A 134 -5.65 -0.65 11.00
C THR A 134 -5.60 0.78 10.49
N VAL A 135 -6.62 1.21 9.74
CA VAL A 135 -6.67 2.57 9.18
C VAL A 135 -6.78 3.61 10.27
N ARG A 136 -7.71 3.41 11.22
CA ARG A 136 -7.91 4.33 12.35
C ARG A 136 -6.60 4.58 13.10
N ARG A 137 -5.83 3.53 13.38
CA ARG A 137 -4.54 3.64 14.09
C ARG A 137 -3.50 4.40 13.27
N ASN A 138 -3.42 4.17 11.96
CA ASN A 138 -2.53 4.92 11.07
C ASN A 138 -2.89 6.40 11.03
N LEU A 139 -4.17 6.73 10.88
CA LEU A 139 -4.67 8.11 10.86
C LEU A 139 -4.46 8.82 12.21
N LEU A 140 -4.67 8.13 13.33
CA LEU A 140 -4.36 8.66 14.66
C LEU A 140 -2.87 8.96 14.83
N PHE A 141 -2.00 8.10 14.33
CA PHE A 141 -0.56 8.32 14.36
C PHE A 141 -0.15 9.58 13.58
N ALA A 142 -0.78 9.82 12.42
CA ALA A 142 -0.55 11.03 11.65
C ALA A 142 -1.12 12.29 12.34
N ALA A 143 -2.35 12.23 12.85
CA ALA A 143 -2.98 13.35 13.53
C ALA A 143 -2.23 13.77 14.80
N ASP A 144 -1.71 12.81 15.55
CA ASP A 144 -0.86 13.07 16.71
C ASP A 144 0.40 13.87 16.34
N TYR A 145 1.06 13.53 15.22
CA TYR A 145 2.18 14.31 14.71
C TYR A 145 1.77 15.74 14.27
N ILE A 146 0.61 15.91 13.62
CA ILE A 146 0.09 17.24 13.24
C ILE A 146 -0.21 18.10 14.48
N VAL A 147 -0.78 17.50 15.53
CA VAL A 147 -1.02 18.18 16.81
C VAL A 147 0.29 18.65 17.43
N ARG A 148 1.34 17.79 17.46
CA ARG A 148 2.68 18.19 17.93
C ARG A 148 3.29 19.29 17.07
N SER A 149 3.04 19.25 15.76
CA SER A 149 3.50 20.24 14.79
C SER A 149 2.83 21.60 14.98
N HIS A 150 1.70 21.70 15.68
CA HIS A 150 1.14 22.96 16.15
C HIS A 150 1.92 23.50 17.37
N VAL A 151 3.19 23.84 17.11
CA VAL A 151 4.26 24.17 18.07
C VAL A 151 3.85 25.22 19.12
N ASN A 152 3.13 26.25 18.68
CA ASN A 152 2.45 27.18 19.57
C ASN A 152 0.97 27.22 19.17
N ALA A 153 0.10 26.69 20.02
CA ALA A 153 -1.33 26.63 19.80
C ALA A 153 -2.02 27.76 20.58
N SER A 154 -2.73 28.65 19.89
CA SER A 154 -3.39 29.81 20.47
C SER A 154 -4.70 30.13 19.77
N ASP A 155 -5.67 30.60 20.53
CA ASP A 155 -6.92 31.17 19.99
C ASP A 155 -6.69 32.55 19.33
N VAL A 156 -5.51 33.15 19.52
CA VAL A 156 -5.08 34.37 18.83
C VAL A 156 -4.37 33.97 17.54
N PRO A 157 -4.93 34.23 16.34
CA PRO A 157 -4.38 33.73 15.08
C PRO A 157 -2.90 34.01 14.88
N GLY A 158 -2.45 35.24 15.20
CA GLY A 158 -1.06 35.68 14.99
C GLY A 158 -0.04 35.13 15.99
N GLU A 159 -0.47 34.37 17.00
CA GLU A 159 0.44 33.70 17.93
C GLU A 159 0.74 32.25 17.51
N ASN A 160 -0.03 31.69 16.57
CA ASN A 160 0.17 30.31 16.16
C ASN A 160 1.50 30.12 15.42
N VAL A 161 2.15 28.98 15.69
CA VAL A 161 3.38 28.54 15.03
C VAL A 161 3.20 27.09 14.65
N TYR A 162 3.46 26.75 13.38
CA TYR A 162 3.29 25.41 12.84
C TYR A 162 4.62 24.91 12.25
N ALA A 163 5.09 23.73 12.65
CA ALA A 163 6.28 23.11 12.06
C ALA A 163 5.96 22.65 10.64
N ALA A 164 6.64 23.24 9.65
CA ALA A 164 6.39 23.08 8.22
C ALA A 164 7.25 21.99 7.56
N GLN A 165 8.47 21.80 8.07
CA GLN A 165 9.41 20.81 7.57
C GLN A 165 10.38 20.40 8.67
N ILE A 166 10.74 19.12 8.68
CA ILE A 166 11.83 18.60 9.52
C ILE A 166 12.80 17.80 8.64
N GLY A 167 14.07 18.16 8.73
CA GLY A 167 15.14 17.59 7.92
C GLY A 167 15.57 18.52 6.78
N ASP A 168 16.88 18.57 6.53
CA ASP A 168 17.48 19.31 5.42
C ASP A 168 17.71 18.38 4.23
N THR A 169 17.15 18.73 3.08
CA THR A 169 17.13 17.82 1.92
C THR A 169 18.53 17.51 1.41
N ASP A 170 19.43 18.50 1.37
CA ASP A 170 20.81 18.29 0.91
C ASP A 170 21.52 17.27 1.81
N THR A 171 21.33 17.38 3.12
CA THR A 171 21.97 16.48 4.08
C THR A 171 21.32 15.10 4.12
N ASP A 172 19.98 15.04 4.05
CA ASP A 172 19.20 13.80 4.09
C ASP A 172 19.45 12.96 2.83
N HIS A 173 19.34 13.57 1.64
CA HIS A 173 19.47 12.88 0.35
C HIS A 173 20.92 12.56 -0.02
N ALA A 174 21.91 13.20 0.62
CA ALA A 174 23.32 12.84 0.46
C ALA A 174 23.68 11.48 1.09
N ARG A 175 22.76 10.86 1.84
CA ARG A 175 23.01 9.63 2.60
C ARG A 175 21.98 8.55 2.32
N TRP A 176 22.48 7.33 2.23
CA TRP A 176 21.70 6.09 2.13
C TRP A 176 21.95 5.30 3.40
N CYS A 177 20.92 4.94 4.15
CA CYS A 177 21.07 4.34 5.47
C CYS A 177 19.74 3.81 6.04
N ARG A 178 19.81 3.04 7.12
CA ARG A 178 18.62 2.77 7.95
C ARG A 178 18.27 4.03 8.73
N PRO A 179 17.01 4.49 8.79
CA PRO A 179 16.66 5.71 9.54
C PRO A 179 17.02 5.61 11.04
N GLU A 180 17.04 4.39 11.58
CA GLU A 180 17.39 4.11 12.98
C GLU A 180 18.91 4.12 13.24
N GLN A 181 19.72 3.93 12.21
CA GLN A 181 21.19 3.85 12.27
C GLN A 181 21.86 4.87 11.35
N CYS A 182 21.26 6.04 11.18
CA CYS A 182 21.82 7.10 10.35
C CYS A 182 22.39 8.25 11.21
N PRO A 183 23.54 8.04 11.89
CA PRO A 183 24.10 9.00 12.83
C PRO A 183 24.43 10.35 12.17
N GLU A 184 24.71 10.38 10.86
CA GLU A 184 25.05 11.59 10.11
C GLU A 184 23.89 12.59 9.98
N ILE A 185 22.64 12.10 10.09
CA ILE A 185 21.42 12.92 10.08
C ILE A 185 20.75 12.94 11.47
N GLN A 186 21.20 12.12 12.42
CA GLN A 186 20.76 12.20 13.82
C GLN A 186 21.57 13.27 14.57
N GLY A 187 21.08 14.51 14.63
CA GLY A 187 21.76 15.60 15.34
C GLY A 187 21.37 17.01 14.84
N PRO A 188 22.24 18.03 14.91
CA PRO A 188 21.94 19.40 14.47
C PRO A 188 21.67 19.53 12.96
N TYR A 189 21.68 18.41 12.22
CA TYR A 189 21.52 18.29 10.78
C TYR A 189 20.09 17.90 10.36
N ARG A 190 19.14 17.92 11.31
CA ARG A 190 17.69 17.83 11.03
C ARG A 190 16.95 19.05 11.58
N PRO A 191 17.19 20.23 10.99
CA PRO A 191 16.52 21.46 11.39
C PRO A 191 14.99 21.37 11.24
N THR A 192 14.30 22.11 12.09
CA THR A 192 12.87 22.35 12.04
C THR A 192 12.61 23.75 11.48
N TRP A 193 11.90 23.83 10.35
CA TRP A 193 11.37 25.11 9.87
C TRP A 193 9.90 25.25 10.24
N VAL A 194 9.49 26.48 10.54
CA VAL A 194 8.15 26.80 11.04
C VAL A 194 7.47 27.89 10.22
N ALA A 195 6.19 27.71 9.97
CA ALA A 195 5.27 28.74 9.54
C ALA A 195 4.77 29.54 10.74
N ASP A 196 4.77 30.86 10.59
CA ASP A 196 4.32 31.83 11.60
C ASP A 196 3.68 33.05 10.92
N ARG A 197 3.23 34.04 11.70
CA ARG A 197 2.57 35.24 11.13
C ARG A 197 3.45 36.07 10.16
N THR A 198 4.77 35.91 10.20
CA THR A 198 5.73 36.63 9.35
C THR A 198 6.15 35.82 8.12
N ARG A 199 6.03 34.48 8.22
CA ARG A 199 6.23 33.51 7.14
C ARG A 199 5.04 32.56 7.13
N PRO A 200 3.90 32.99 6.57
CA PRO A 200 2.71 32.17 6.54
C PRO A 200 2.88 30.95 5.64
N GLY A 201 1.99 29.97 5.82
CA GLY A 201 1.91 28.76 5.00
C GLY A 201 0.49 28.22 5.06
N ALA A 202 -0.46 28.93 4.45
CA ALA A 202 -1.87 28.58 4.45
C ALA A 202 -2.18 27.31 3.64
N ASP A 203 -1.32 26.98 2.68
CA ASP A 203 -1.24 25.70 1.97
C ASP A 203 -1.06 24.54 2.96
N ILE A 204 0.09 24.50 3.65
CA ILE A 204 0.45 23.41 4.57
C ILE A 204 -0.44 23.38 5.82
N VAL A 205 -0.86 24.55 6.30
CA VAL A 205 -1.74 24.65 7.47
C VAL A 205 -3.17 24.26 7.09
N GLY A 206 -3.62 24.56 5.86
CA GLY A 206 -4.90 24.12 5.33
C GLY A 206 -5.00 22.59 5.33
N GLU A 207 -3.97 21.91 4.82
CA GLU A 207 -3.91 20.44 4.84
C GLU A 207 -3.82 19.84 6.24
N ALA A 208 -3.15 20.52 7.18
CA ALA A 208 -3.16 20.15 8.59
C ALA A 208 -4.58 20.21 9.19
N VAL A 209 -5.33 21.27 8.90
CA VAL A 209 -6.74 21.40 9.31
C VAL A 209 -7.59 20.28 8.72
N ALA A 210 -7.49 20.06 7.40
CA ALA A 210 -8.21 19.01 6.70
C ALA A 210 -7.95 17.63 7.32
N SER A 211 -6.69 17.34 7.63
CA SER A 211 -6.27 16.10 8.29
C SER A 211 -6.90 15.94 9.68
N LEU A 212 -6.77 16.93 10.56
CA LEU A 212 -7.28 16.84 11.94
C LEU A 212 -8.80 16.63 11.95
N VAL A 213 -9.53 17.36 11.09
CA VAL A 213 -10.99 17.24 10.97
C VAL A 213 -11.40 15.91 10.35
N GLY A 214 -10.66 15.45 9.34
CA GLY A 214 -10.86 14.15 8.71
C GLY A 214 -10.68 13.00 9.71
N VAL A 215 -9.59 13.01 10.47
CA VAL A 215 -9.33 12.00 11.50
C VAL A 215 -10.39 12.05 12.60
N ALA A 216 -10.77 13.23 13.08
CA ALA A 216 -11.87 13.38 14.03
C ALA A 216 -13.19 12.79 13.50
N SER A 217 -13.46 12.95 12.20
CA SER A 217 -14.63 12.36 11.54
C SER A 217 -14.57 10.83 11.52
N VAL A 218 -13.40 10.24 11.27
CA VAL A 218 -13.19 8.78 11.33
C VAL A 218 -13.39 8.25 12.75
N LEU A 219 -12.82 8.91 13.76
CA LEU A 219 -13.03 8.52 15.16
C LEU A 219 -14.50 8.53 15.55
N LYS A 220 -15.24 9.54 15.09
CA LYS A 220 -16.69 9.67 15.32
C LYS A 220 -17.50 8.52 14.71
N MET A 221 -17.03 7.90 13.63
CA MET A 221 -17.69 6.73 13.02
C MET A 221 -17.65 5.50 13.94
N GLU A 222 -16.63 5.35 14.77
CA GLU A 222 -16.52 4.29 15.77
C GLU A 222 -17.14 4.70 17.10
N ASN A 223 -16.70 5.83 17.64
CA ASN A 223 -17.10 6.32 18.94
C ASN A 223 -17.19 7.86 18.92
N PRO A 224 -18.40 8.44 18.84
CA PRO A 224 -18.60 9.88 18.91
C PRO A 224 -18.09 10.56 20.19
N ALA A 225 -17.85 9.79 21.26
CA ALA A 225 -17.33 10.28 22.54
C ALA A 225 -15.81 10.05 22.69
N ASP A 226 -15.08 9.70 21.63
CA ASP A 226 -13.62 9.55 21.68
C ASP A 226 -12.97 10.89 22.13
N PRO A 227 -12.19 10.90 23.23
CA PRO A 227 -11.65 12.13 23.81
C PRO A 227 -10.62 12.84 22.91
N ALA A 228 -10.08 12.16 21.89
CA ALA A 228 -9.20 12.81 20.93
C ALA A 228 -9.98 13.79 20.02
N ILE A 229 -11.26 13.55 19.74
CA ILE A 229 -12.07 14.40 18.86
C ILE A 229 -12.05 15.88 19.28
N PRO A 230 -12.39 16.28 20.53
CA PRO A 230 -12.36 17.69 20.92
C PRO A 230 -10.96 18.31 20.88
N LEU A 231 -9.91 17.53 21.11
CA LEU A 231 -8.52 17.99 20.98
C LEU A 231 -8.19 18.32 19.52
N LEU A 232 -8.44 17.36 18.61
CA LEU A 232 -8.19 17.53 17.18
C LEU A 232 -8.97 18.73 16.62
N MET A 233 -10.24 18.87 16.99
CA MET A 233 -11.08 19.98 16.53
C MET A 233 -10.64 21.34 17.10
N THR A 234 -10.06 21.38 18.30
CA THR A 234 -9.49 22.62 18.86
C THR A 234 -8.29 23.08 18.05
N HIS A 235 -7.34 22.18 17.78
CA HIS A 235 -6.19 22.50 16.93
C HIS A 235 -6.63 22.89 15.51
N ALA A 236 -7.60 22.19 14.92
CA ALA A 236 -8.14 22.52 13.61
C ALA A 236 -8.73 23.94 13.54
N ARG A 237 -9.51 24.36 14.54
CA ARG A 237 -10.06 25.72 14.60
C ARG A 237 -8.98 26.80 14.70
N GLN A 238 -7.99 26.60 15.55
CA GLN A 238 -6.88 27.54 15.75
C GLN A 238 -6.03 27.67 14.49
N LEU A 239 -5.63 26.54 13.90
CA LEU A 239 -4.87 26.50 12.64
C LEU A 239 -5.64 27.11 11.47
N TYR A 240 -6.94 26.82 11.34
CA TYR A 240 -7.77 27.43 10.30
C TYR A 240 -7.85 28.95 10.45
N ALA A 241 -8.03 29.44 11.69
CA ALA A 241 -8.06 30.87 11.97
C ALA A 241 -6.70 31.54 11.67
N PHE A 242 -5.59 30.86 11.98
CA PHE A 242 -4.24 31.29 11.62
C PHE A 242 -4.05 31.40 10.10
N ALA A 243 -4.28 30.32 9.35
CA ALA A 243 -4.10 30.30 7.90
C ALA A 243 -5.00 31.32 7.17
N LYS A 244 -6.23 31.51 7.65
CA LYS A 244 -7.15 32.50 7.09
C LYS A 244 -6.72 33.95 7.37
N ALA A 245 -6.16 34.21 8.56
CA ALA A 245 -5.70 35.55 8.95
C ALA A 245 -4.35 35.93 8.31
N PHE A 246 -3.50 34.94 8.06
CA PHE A 246 -2.17 35.11 7.46
C PHE A 246 -2.05 34.18 6.24
N PRO A 247 -2.64 34.57 5.09
CA PRO A 247 -2.58 33.77 3.88
C PRO A 247 -1.19 33.80 3.24
N GLY A 248 -0.89 32.78 2.44
CA GLY A 248 0.36 32.68 1.68
C GLY A 248 0.77 31.23 1.48
N THR A 249 1.65 31.00 0.51
CA THR A 249 2.33 29.70 0.38
C THR A 249 3.51 29.64 1.34
N TRP A 250 3.79 28.46 1.87
CA TRP A 250 4.96 28.18 2.66
C TRP A 250 6.22 28.35 1.80
N GLU A 251 7.16 29.16 2.28
CA GLU A 251 8.45 29.36 1.63
C GLU A 251 9.57 29.11 2.64
N ILE A 252 10.55 28.31 2.23
CA ILE A 252 11.76 28.09 3.02
C ILE A 252 12.53 29.41 3.12
N PRO A 253 13.12 29.74 4.28
CA PRO A 253 13.87 30.98 4.45
C PRO A 253 14.99 31.14 3.42
N ALA A 254 15.10 32.34 2.82
CA ALA A 254 16.10 32.63 1.80
C ALA A 254 17.54 32.43 2.32
N GLY A 255 18.35 31.66 1.58
CA GLY A 255 19.73 31.30 1.94
C GLY A 255 19.89 29.83 2.31
N ASP A 256 18.80 29.14 2.64
CA ASP A 256 18.73 27.69 2.77
C ASP A 256 18.25 27.13 1.41
N TYR A 257 19.00 26.19 0.82
CA TYR A 257 18.67 25.56 -0.47
C TYR A 257 18.12 24.11 -0.40
N PRO A 258 17.47 23.62 0.69
CA PRO A 258 16.87 22.30 0.61
C PRO A 258 15.74 22.29 -0.41
N TYR A 259 15.68 21.23 -1.23
CA TYR A 259 14.53 20.94 -2.08
C TYR A 259 13.23 21.01 -1.27
N ARG A 260 12.21 21.64 -1.85
CA ARG A 260 10.87 21.81 -1.28
C ARG A 260 9.82 21.24 -2.22
N TYR A 261 8.74 20.75 -1.64
CA TYR A 261 7.46 20.63 -2.32
C TYR A 261 6.92 22.04 -2.58
N GLY A 262 7.34 22.62 -3.71
CA GLY A 262 7.00 23.99 -4.08
C GLY A 262 5.55 24.05 -4.52
N THR A 263 4.77 24.93 -3.89
CA THR A 263 3.42 25.25 -4.33
C THR A 263 3.33 26.70 -4.80
N HIS A 264 2.38 26.96 -5.68
CA HIS A 264 2.11 28.30 -6.20
C HIS A 264 0.76 28.86 -5.73
N LYS A 265 -0.02 28.07 -4.98
CA LYS A 265 -1.41 28.36 -4.63
C LYS A 265 -1.70 27.77 -3.25
N TRP A 266 -2.52 28.47 -2.47
CA TRP A 266 -2.95 28.02 -1.13
C TRP A 266 -4.47 28.00 -1.01
N GLN A 267 -5.16 28.53 -2.03
CA GLN A 267 -6.59 28.77 -2.01
C GLN A 267 -7.38 27.46 -2.09
N ASP A 268 -6.83 26.46 -2.76
CA ASP A 268 -7.42 25.13 -2.87
C ASP A 268 -7.18 24.28 -1.63
N ASP A 269 -6.05 24.41 -0.92
CA ASP A 269 -5.88 23.81 0.41
C ASP A 269 -6.85 24.43 1.42
N MET A 270 -7.03 25.76 1.37
CA MET A 270 -8.01 26.43 2.23
C MET A 270 -9.45 26.12 1.83
N LEU A 271 -9.73 25.87 0.54
CA LEU A 271 -11.00 25.30 0.09
C LEU A 271 -11.21 23.90 0.70
N TRP A 272 -10.19 23.05 0.67
CA TRP A 272 -10.25 21.71 1.23
C TRP A 272 -10.47 21.70 2.75
N ALA A 273 -9.71 22.53 3.47
CA ALA A 273 -9.89 22.77 4.90
C ALA A 273 -11.31 23.26 5.22
N ALA A 274 -11.81 24.26 4.48
CA ALA A 274 -13.14 24.80 4.67
C ALA A 274 -14.24 23.76 4.36
N ALA A 275 -14.06 22.92 3.34
CA ALA A 275 -14.98 21.84 3.01
C ALA A 275 -15.04 20.79 4.13
N TRP A 276 -13.90 20.42 4.73
CA TRP A 276 -13.85 19.55 5.90
C TRP A 276 -14.52 20.15 7.13
N MET A 277 -14.20 21.40 7.48
CA MET A 277 -14.81 22.12 8.61
C MET A 277 -16.33 22.26 8.41
N CYS A 278 -16.75 22.55 7.17
CA CYS A 278 -18.15 22.54 6.79
C CYS A 278 -18.74 21.14 7.06
N ARG A 279 -18.18 20.06 6.49
CA ARG A 279 -18.66 18.68 6.66
C ARG A 279 -18.83 18.28 8.13
N ALA A 280 -17.86 18.61 8.98
CA ALA A 280 -17.87 18.31 10.41
C ALA A 280 -19.03 18.98 11.17
N GLY A 281 -19.62 20.05 10.61
CA GLY A 281 -20.76 20.76 11.20
C GLY A 281 -20.36 21.88 12.15
N GLU A 282 -19.14 22.41 12.03
CA GLU A 282 -18.60 23.45 12.92
C GLU A 282 -19.22 24.85 12.72
N GLY A 283 -20.09 25.02 11.72
CA GLY A 283 -20.87 26.25 11.51
C GLY A 283 -21.04 26.63 10.05
N ALA A 284 -22.05 27.45 9.78
CA ALA A 284 -22.39 27.91 8.42
C ALA A 284 -21.30 28.79 7.78
N SER A 285 -20.46 29.44 8.59
CA SER A 285 -19.35 30.27 8.11
C SER A 285 -18.31 29.46 7.33
N TYR A 286 -18.00 28.23 7.76
CA TYR A 286 -17.04 27.37 7.05
C TYR A 286 -17.59 26.91 5.69
N CYS A 287 -18.90 26.64 5.60
CA CYS A 287 -19.52 26.34 4.31
C CYS A 287 -19.52 27.56 3.37
N ALA A 288 -19.74 28.77 3.91
CA ALA A 288 -19.62 30.00 3.13
C ALA A 288 -18.17 30.26 2.66
N ASP A 289 -17.19 29.99 3.52
CA ASP A 289 -15.77 30.05 3.15
C ASP A 289 -15.44 29.05 2.02
N ALA A 290 -15.94 27.81 2.09
CA ALA A 290 -15.75 26.83 1.03
C ALA A 290 -16.28 27.34 -0.32
N VAL A 291 -17.47 27.97 -0.36
CA VAL A 291 -17.98 28.60 -1.58
C VAL A 291 -17.07 29.74 -2.04
N SER A 292 -16.57 30.56 -1.12
CA SER A 292 -15.66 31.68 -1.42
C SER A 292 -14.34 31.20 -2.04
N PHE A 293 -13.66 30.25 -1.40
CA PHE A 293 -12.40 29.69 -1.89
C PHE A 293 -12.59 28.92 -3.20
N TRP A 294 -13.72 28.24 -3.38
CA TRP A 294 -14.06 27.60 -4.66
C TRP A 294 -14.15 28.62 -5.81
N ASN A 295 -14.85 29.75 -5.58
CA ASN A 295 -14.96 30.80 -6.59
C ASN A 295 -13.60 31.45 -6.89
N VAL A 296 -12.81 31.73 -5.85
CA VAL A 296 -11.46 32.29 -6.02
C VAL A 296 -10.57 31.34 -6.81
N GLY A 297 -10.49 30.06 -6.42
CA GLY A 297 -9.66 29.07 -7.12
C GLY A 297 -10.11 28.82 -8.56
N SER A 298 -11.42 28.84 -8.82
CA SER A 298 -11.95 28.76 -10.19
C SER A 298 -11.51 29.97 -11.04
N ASN A 299 -11.56 31.18 -10.48
CA ASN A 299 -11.16 32.40 -11.19
C ASN A 299 -9.64 32.49 -11.41
N MET A 300 -8.85 31.88 -10.53
CA MET A 300 -7.39 31.84 -10.61
C MET A 300 -6.84 30.77 -11.55
N GLY A 301 -7.69 29.94 -12.15
CA GLY A 301 -7.26 28.86 -13.04
C GLY A 301 -7.01 27.52 -12.34
N ILE A 302 -6.99 27.47 -11.00
CA ILE A 302 -6.66 26.27 -10.21
C ILE A 302 -7.63 25.11 -10.52
N GLY A 303 -8.91 25.47 -10.64
CA GLY A 303 -9.96 24.49 -10.93
C GLY A 303 -9.90 23.90 -12.34
N TRP A 304 -8.97 24.26 -13.22
CA TRP A 304 -8.87 23.67 -14.56
C TRP A 304 -7.91 22.48 -14.64
N CYS A 305 -7.14 22.20 -13.58
CA CYS A 305 -6.36 20.97 -13.50
C CYS A 305 -7.32 19.76 -13.52
N PRO A 306 -7.01 18.69 -14.26
CA PRO A 306 -7.96 17.58 -14.46
C PRO A 306 -8.00 16.58 -13.30
N GLY A 307 -7.06 16.69 -12.34
CA GLY A 307 -6.85 15.72 -11.27
C GLY A 307 -6.96 16.31 -9.86
N MET A 308 -6.37 15.59 -8.92
CA MET A 308 -6.04 16.04 -7.57
C MET A 308 -4.64 15.52 -7.23
N ASP A 309 -3.92 16.23 -6.41
CA ASP A 309 -2.63 15.81 -5.83
C ASP A 309 -2.33 16.72 -4.63
N TRP A 310 -1.13 16.55 -4.06
CA TRP A 310 -0.66 17.31 -2.91
C TRP A 310 -0.51 18.81 -3.15
N ASP A 311 -0.46 19.27 -4.41
CA ASP A 311 -0.36 20.70 -4.78
C ASP A 311 -1.71 21.28 -5.26
N ASN A 312 -2.70 20.42 -5.54
CA ASN A 312 -4.01 20.85 -5.98
C ASN A 312 -5.15 19.99 -5.42
N ALA A 313 -5.75 20.44 -4.32
CA ALA A 313 -6.90 19.79 -3.68
C ALA A 313 -8.27 20.29 -4.21
N PHE A 314 -8.30 21.14 -5.24
CA PHE A 314 -9.52 21.86 -5.66
C PHE A 314 -10.65 20.92 -6.09
N ASN A 315 -10.35 19.95 -6.97
CA ASN A 315 -11.35 19.01 -7.47
C ASN A 315 -11.76 18.00 -6.39
N GLN A 316 -10.85 17.64 -5.50
CA GLN A 316 -11.14 16.78 -4.36
C GLN A 316 -12.17 17.43 -3.43
N ALA A 317 -11.94 18.69 -3.06
CA ALA A 317 -12.89 19.47 -2.28
C ALA A 317 -14.23 19.64 -3.01
N SER A 318 -14.18 19.92 -4.32
CA SER A 318 -15.37 20.04 -5.18
C SER A 318 -16.24 18.79 -5.13
N VAL A 319 -15.64 17.59 -5.22
CA VAL A 319 -16.38 16.32 -5.11
C VAL A 319 -16.97 16.14 -3.71
N MET A 320 -16.22 16.46 -2.64
CA MET A 320 -16.75 16.39 -1.28
C MET A 320 -17.97 17.30 -1.09
N MET A 321 -17.94 18.51 -1.66
CA MET A 321 -19.03 19.47 -1.57
C MET A 321 -20.33 18.97 -2.24
N LEU A 322 -20.24 18.16 -3.30
CA LEU A 322 -21.42 17.50 -3.89
C LEU A 322 -22.09 16.52 -2.92
N GLY A 323 -21.32 15.91 -2.02
CA GLY A 323 -21.83 15.04 -0.97
C GLY A 323 -22.50 15.77 0.20
N MET A 324 -22.50 17.10 0.20
CA MET A 324 -23.12 17.95 1.21
C MET A 324 -24.23 18.82 0.58
N ALA A 325 -25.07 18.20 -0.25
CA ALA A 325 -26.07 18.90 -1.07
C ALA A 325 -27.10 19.70 -0.25
N ASP A 326 -27.31 19.33 1.01
CA ASP A 326 -28.15 20.03 1.99
C ASP A 326 -27.54 21.35 2.49
N ARG A 327 -26.24 21.58 2.27
CA ARG A 327 -25.48 22.72 2.81
C ARG A 327 -25.19 23.81 1.77
N PHE A 328 -25.48 23.56 0.50
CA PHE A 328 -25.17 24.47 -0.59
C PHE A 328 -26.38 24.69 -1.50
N SER A 329 -26.40 25.82 -2.21
CA SER A 329 -27.47 26.09 -3.17
C SER A 329 -27.38 25.15 -4.38
N ALA A 330 -28.54 24.77 -4.93
CA ALA A 330 -28.60 23.91 -6.10
C ALA A 330 -27.87 24.51 -7.32
N SER A 331 -27.95 25.83 -7.51
CA SER A 331 -27.26 26.53 -8.61
C SER A 331 -25.74 26.47 -8.49
N PHE A 332 -25.22 26.62 -7.26
CA PHE A 332 -23.79 26.48 -7.01
C PHE A 332 -23.32 25.05 -7.28
N LEU A 333 -24.03 24.04 -6.76
CA LEU A 333 -23.68 22.64 -7.00
C LEU A 333 -23.77 22.24 -8.48
N THR A 334 -24.68 22.83 -9.26
CA THR A 334 -24.67 22.67 -10.72
C THR A 334 -23.39 23.19 -11.34
N THR A 335 -22.89 24.35 -10.90
CA THR A 335 -21.62 24.92 -11.37
C THR A 335 -20.44 24.01 -11.00
N VAL A 336 -20.42 23.49 -9.77
CA VAL A 336 -19.42 22.51 -9.31
C VAL A 336 -19.44 21.25 -10.19
N ARG A 337 -20.62 20.70 -10.50
CA ARG A 337 -20.75 19.53 -11.40
C ARG A 337 -20.24 19.83 -12.80
N THR A 338 -20.65 20.95 -13.40
CA THR A 338 -20.19 21.34 -14.74
C THR A 338 -18.66 21.45 -14.81
N ARG A 339 -18.03 21.94 -13.73
CA ARG A 339 -16.58 22.00 -13.62
C ARG A 339 -15.94 20.61 -13.58
N LEU A 340 -16.44 19.73 -12.71
CA LEU A 340 -15.94 18.36 -12.57
C LEU A 340 -16.16 17.53 -13.85
N ASP A 341 -17.31 17.71 -14.51
CA ASP A 341 -17.60 17.09 -15.80
C ASP A 341 -16.55 17.47 -16.84
N TYR A 342 -16.24 18.76 -16.95
CA TYR A 342 -15.21 19.25 -17.87
C TYR A 342 -13.85 18.60 -17.57
N ASN A 343 -13.38 18.69 -16.32
CA ASN A 343 -12.06 18.20 -15.89
C ASN A 343 -11.92 16.68 -16.05
N LEU A 344 -12.90 15.91 -15.57
CA LEU A 344 -12.86 14.44 -15.62
C LEU A 344 -13.07 13.89 -17.03
N ASN A 345 -13.66 14.67 -17.93
CA ASN A 345 -13.76 14.34 -19.35
C ASN A 345 -12.44 14.46 -20.11
N LEU A 346 -11.50 15.29 -19.64
CA LEU A 346 -10.14 15.36 -20.20
C LEU A 346 -9.41 14.02 -20.09
N TRP A 347 -9.75 13.20 -19.10
CA TRP A 347 -9.18 11.86 -18.96
C TRP A 347 -9.76 10.83 -19.93
N HIS A 348 -10.83 11.15 -20.67
CA HIS A 348 -11.42 10.23 -21.67
C HIS A 348 -10.94 10.52 -23.10
N VAL A 349 -9.94 11.39 -23.26
CA VAL A 349 -9.28 11.65 -24.55
C VAL A 349 -8.62 10.38 -25.10
N SER A 350 -8.59 10.22 -26.42
CA SER A 350 -8.10 9.01 -27.09
C SER A 350 -6.72 9.18 -27.75
N THR A 351 -5.96 10.20 -27.36
CA THR A 351 -4.64 10.47 -27.97
C THR A 351 -3.62 9.44 -27.49
N VAL A 352 -2.96 8.76 -28.43
CA VAL A 352 -1.84 7.87 -28.11
C VAL A 352 -0.61 8.74 -27.86
N CYS A 353 0.11 8.51 -26.75
CA CYS A 353 1.24 9.37 -26.34
C CYS A 353 2.36 9.46 -27.38
N THR A 354 2.49 8.48 -28.28
CA THR A 354 3.49 8.47 -29.36
C THR A 354 3.07 9.26 -30.60
N GLN A 355 1.89 9.89 -30.59
CA GLN A 355 1.45 10.85 -31.60
C GLN A 355 1.44 12.24 -30.95
N PRO A 356 2.49 13.06 -31.11
CA PRO A 356 2.46 14.41 -30.56
C PRO A 356 1.32 15.18 -31.22
N PRO A 357 0.54 15.99 -30.47
CA PRO A 357 -0.41 16.88 -31.10
C PRO A 357 0.34 17.87 -32.01
N PRO A 358 -0.28 18.34 -33.11
CA PRO A 358 0.39 19.27 -34.00
C PRO A 358 0.76 20.58 -33.27
N ASN A 359 2.03 20.98 -33.33
CA ASN A 359 2.62 22.28 -32.92
C ASN A 359 3.19 22.44 -31.49
N THR A 360 4.15 21.62 -31.07
CA THR A 360 4.99 21.90 -29.87
C THR A 360 6.51 21.81 -30.15
N ASP A 361 7.24 22.86 -29.73
CA ASP A 361 8.69 23.17 -29.85
C ASP A 361 9.11 23.86 -28.52
N SER A 362 10.26 23.63 -27.84
CA SER A 362 11.50 24.43 -28.03
C SER A 362 12.68 24.18 -27.07
N ASN A 363 12.78 23.04 -26.35
CA ASN A 363 13.90 22.81 -25.40
C ASN A 363 14.84 21.61 -25.69
N GLY A 364 14.62 20.85 -26.77
CA GLY A 364 15.63 19.93 -27.32
C GLY A 364 15.96 18.66 -26.53
N ASP A 365 15.15 18.23 -25.54
CA ASP A 365 15.34 16.99 -24.77
C ASP A 365 14.59 15.76 -25.32
N GLY A 366 13.80 15.94 -26.39
CA GLY A 366 13.10 14.85 -27.07
C GLY A 366 11.92 14.25 -26.30
N LEU A 367 11.45 14.89 -25.22
CA LEU A 367 10.25 14.50 -24.49
C LEU A 367 9.21 15.60 -24.63
N VAL A 368 8.14 15.35 -25.39
CA VAL A 368 7.00 16.28 -25.47
C VAL A 368 6.23 16.22 -24.14
N ASP A 369 6.33 17.29 -23.37
CA ASP A 369 5.40 17.63 -22.30
C ASP A 369 4.59 18.87 -22.72
N ASP A 370 3.29 18.69 -22.91
CA ASP A 370 2.36 19.75 -23.30
C ASP A 370 1.08 19.75 -22.46
N GLY A 371 1.06 19.06 -21.30
CA GLY A 371 -0.09 19.10 -20.41
C GLY A 371 -1.37 18.53 -21.03
N HIS A 372 -1.25 17.58 -21.98
CA HIS A 372 -2.37 16.80 -22.47
C HIS A 372 -2.31 15.36 -21.97
N ILE A 373 -3.43 14.91 -21.41
CA ILE A 373 -3.61 13.51 -21.02
C ILE A 373 -3.50 12.65 -22.28
N CYS A 374 -2.67 11.62 -22.24
CA CYS A 374 -2.47 10.69 -23.35
C CYS A 374 -2.43 9.25 -22.86
N TYR A 375 -2.48 8.29 -23.79
CA TYR A 375 -2.45 6.87 -23.49
C TYR A 375 -1.22 6.20 -24.08
N SER A 376 -0.49 5.44 -23.27
CA SER A 376 0.56 4.55 -23.77
C SER A 376 -0.03 3.47 -24.70
N PRO A 377 0.78 2.79 -25.52
CA PRO A 377 0.30 1.67 -26.35
C PRO A 377 -0.51 0.59 -25.61
N LYS A 378 -0.21 0.30 -24.34
CA LYS A 378 -0.96 -0.63 -23.47
C LYS A 378 -2.18 0.01 -22.81
N GLY A 379 -2.41 1.30 -23.02
CA GLY A 379 -3.58 2.03 -22.53
C GLY A 379 -3.46 2.55 -21.10
N PHE A 380 -2.24 2.73 -20.59
CA PHE A 380 -1.98 3.44 -19.34
C PHE A 380 -2.13 4.94 -19.58
N ALA A 381 -2.88 5.65 -18.73
CA ALA A 381 -3.06 7.09 -18.87
C ALA A 381 -1.84 7.85 -18.32
N HIS A 382 -1.40 8.88 -19.02
CA HIS A 382 -0.30 9.76 -18.65
C HIS A 382 -0.76 11.20 -18.65
N GLU A 383 -0.38 11.94 -17.62
CA GLU A 383 -0.55 13.38 -17.52
C GLU A 383 0.80 14.03 -17.16
N SER A 384 1.55 13.41 -16.25
CA SER A 384 2.91 13.80 -15.89
C SER A 384 3.91 12.64 -16.07
N THR A 385 5.19 13.00 -16.24
CA THR A 385 6.34 12.08 -16.21
C THR A 385 6.73 11.65 -14.79
N TRP A 386 6.37 12.44 -13.77
CA TRP A 386 6.64 12.15 -12.36
C TRP A 386 5.44 11.51 -11.68
N GLY A 387 5.63 10.31 -11.14
CA GLY A 387 4.55 9.59 -10.45
C GLY A 387 3.34 9.37 -11.35
N THR A 388 3.56 8.88 -12.59
CA THR A 388 2.46 8.61 -13.54
C THR A 388 1.37 7.73 -12.91
N ALA A 389 1.75 6.68 -12.17
CA ALA A 389 0.80 5.82 -11.49
C ALA A 389 0.03 6.57 -10.39
N ARG A 390 0.70 7.45 -9.64
CA ARG A 390 0.09 8.35 -8.65
C ARG A 390 -0.97 9.25 -9.28
N ILE A 391 -0.63 10.01 -10.32
CA ILE A 391 -1.58 10.96 -10.93
C ILE A 391 -2.80 10.21 -11.51
N THR A 392 -2.57 9.08 -12.18
CA THR A 392 -3.64 8.27 -12.75
C THR A 392 -4.52 7.62 -11.65
N ALA A 393 -3.93 7.22 -10.52
CA ALA A 393 -4.69 6.69 -9.39
C ALA A 393 -5.51 7.79 -8.70
N ASN A 394 -4.98 9.01 -8.60
CA ASN A 394 -5.69 10.18 -8.09
C ASN A 394 -6.91 10.52 -8.97
N ALA A 395 -6.74 10.49 -10.29
CA ALA A 395 -7.85 10.66 -11.22
C ALA A 395 -8.90 9.54 -11.09
N ALA A 396 -8.47 8.30 -10.88
CA ALA A 396 -9.37 7.16 -10.64
C ALA A 396 -10.18 7.36 -9.35
N ALA A 397 -9.54 7.83 -8.28
CA ALA A 397 -10.20 8.16 -7.02
C ALA A 397 -11.27 9.24 -7.18
N LEU A 398 -10.94 10.37 -7.82
CA LEU A 398 -11.91 11.44 -8.11
C LEU A 398 -13.09 10.92 -8.91
N LYS A 399 -12.83 10.14 -9.97
CA LYS A 399 -13.88 9.56 -10.82
C LYS A 399 -14.80 8.62 -10.06
N LEU A 400 -14.25 7.76 -9.20
CA LEU A 400 -15.05 6.84 -8.38
C LEU A 400 -15.91 7.60 -7.38
N ALA A 401 -15.34 8.60 -6.70
CA ALA A 401 -16.07 9.43 -5.74
C ALA A 401 -17.17 10.27 -6.44
N TYR A 402 -16.82 10.95 -7.54
CA TYR A 402 -17.75 11.74 -8.34
C TYR A 402 -18.92 10.91 -8.87
N SER A 403 -18.67 9.66 -9.29
CA SER A 403 -19.69 8.76 -9.82
C SER A 403 -20.82 8.42 -8.82
N LYS A 404 -20.62 8.68 -7.52
CA LYS A 404 -21.68 8.54 -6.50
C LYS A 404 -22.69 9.69 -6.56
N TYR A 405 -22.28 10.83 -7.10
CA TYR A 405 -23.06 12.07 -7.16
C TYR A 405 -23.67 12.34 -8.54
N LEU A 406 -23.75 11.29 -9.38
CA LEU A 406 -24.38 11.27 -10.71
C LEU A 406 -25.65 10.39 -10.77
N PRO A 407 -26.60 10.46 -9.81
CA PRO A 407 -27.74 9.53 -9.78
C PRO A 407 -28.69 9.70 -10.99
N THR A 408 -28.70 10.88 -11.61
CA THR A 408 -29.52 11.18 -12.80
C THR A 408 -28.80 10.95 -14.12
N ASN A 409 -27.52 10.54 -14.09
CA ASN A 409 -26.73 10.24 -15.28
C ASN A 409 -25.94 8.92 -15.09
N PRO A 410 -26.65 7.76 -15.05
CA PRO A 410 -26.03 6.47 -14.79
C PRO A 410 -25.02 6.04 -15.86
N GLU A 411 -25.17 6.49 -17.10
CA GLU A 411 -24.22 6.22 -18.18
C GLU A 411 -22.89 6.95 -17.97
N ASP A 412 -22.92 8.19 -17.49
CA ASP A 412 -21.70 8.89 -17.11
C ASP A 412 -21.06 8.27 -15.86
N ALA A 413 -21.85 7.94 -14.84
CA ALA A 413 -21.35 7.21 -13.67
C ALA A 413 -20.64 5.91 -14.09
N LYS A 414 -21.24 5.14 -15.00
CA LYS A 414 -20.63 3.95 -15.60
C LYS A 414 -19.34 4.28 -16.34
N ARG A 415 -19.33 5.30 -17.19
CA ARG A 415 -18.14 5.75 -17.93
C ARG A 415 -16.98 6.08 -16.99
N GLN A 416 -17.22 6.82 -15.90
CA GLN A 416 -16.20 7.17 -14.92
C GLN A 416 -15.67 5.95 -14.17
N ARG A 417 -16.57 5.07 -13.67
CA ARG A 417 -16.20 3.87 -12.92
C ARG A 417 -15.39 2.88 -13.76
N CYS A 418 -15.82 2.63 -15.00
CA CYS A 418 -15.16 1.68 -15.88
C CYS A 418 -13.76 2.14 -16.30
N TRP A 419 -13.60 3.45 -16.50
CA TRP A 419 -12.29 4.04 -16.73
C TRP A 419 -11.36 3.85 -15.51
N ALA A 420 -11.85 4.17 -14.32
CA ALA A 420 -11.09 4.04 -13.08
C ALA A 420 -10.67 2.59 -12.85
N ARG A 421 -11.61 1.64 -13.00
CA ARG A 421 -11.32 0.21 -12.93
C ARG A 421 -10.22 -0.19 -13.92
N LYS A 422 -10.31 0.23 -15.19
CA LYS A 422 -9.29 -0.12 -16.20
C LYS A 422 -7.90 0.33 -15.78
N GLN A 423 -7.75 1.57 -15.34
CA GLN A 423 -6.44 2.09 -14.92
C GLN A 423 -5.90 1.38 -13.67
N MET A 424 -6.77 1.15 -12.67
CA MET A 424 -6.38 0.41 -11.46
C MET A 424 -5.96 -1.02 -11.77
N ARG A 425 -6.63 -1.71 -12.70
CA ARG A 425 -6.24 -3.05 -13.13
C ARG A 425 -4.90 -3.06 -13.86
N LEU A 426 -4.60 -2.05 -14.68
CA LEU A 426 -3.28 -1.91 -15.31
C LEU A 426 -2.18 -1.76 -14.25
N MET A 427 -2.41 -0.97 -13.19
CA MET A 427 -1.49 -0.82 -12.07
C MET A 427 -1.27 -2.13 -11.31
N LEU A 428 -2.33 -2.94 -11.14
CA LEU A 428 -2.30 -4.15 -10.34
C LEU A 428 -1.77 -5.38 -11.09
N GLY A 429 -1.86 -5.42 -12.43
CA GLY A 429 -1.28 -6.53 -13.20
C GLY A 429 -1.58 -6.57 -14.70
N ASP A 430 -2.66 -5.94 -15.20
CA ASP A 430 -3.11 -6.10 -16.60
C ASP A 430 -2.12 -5.51 -17.61
N TRP A 431 -1.21 -4.64 -17.15
CA TRP A 431 -0.11 -4.13 -17.97
C TRP A 431 0.93 -5.22 -18.35
N GLY A 432 0.85 -6.40 -17.73
CA GLY A 432 1.77 -7.53 -17.85
C GLY A 432 2.66 -7.74 -16.63
N ARG A 433 2.58 -6.82 -15.67
CA ARG A 433 3.16 -6.87 -14.32
C ARG A 433 2.36 -5.97 -13.38
N SER A 434 2.56 -6.14 -12.08
CA SER A 434 2.11 -5.18 -11.07
C SER A 434 3.11 -4.02 -10.94
N PHE A 435 2.61 -2.85 -10.56
CA PHE A 435 3.37 -1.69 -10.10
C PHE A 435 3.24 -1.46 -8.59
N VAL A 436 2.66 -2.43 -7.87
CA VAL A 436 2.50 -2.38 -6.41
C VAL A 436 3.46 -3.38 -5.79
N VAL A 437 4.38 -2.88 -4.97
CA VAL A 437 5.41 -3.71 -4.33
C VAL A 437 4.75 -4.81 -3.49
N GLY A 438 5.19 -6.06 -3.70
CA GLY A 438 4.68 -7.23 -2.97
C GLY A 438 3.25 -7.65 -3.33
N PHE A 439 2.68 -7.18 -4.45
CA PHE A 439 1.35 -7.55 -4.91
C PHE A 439 1.35 -8.06 -6.35
N GLY A 440 0.51 -9.06 -6.66
CA GLY A 440 0.27 -9.49 -8.03
C GLY A 440 1.49 -10.10 -8.73
N CYS A 441 1.51 -10.02 -10.07
CA CYS A 441 2.50 -10.69 -10.91
C CYS A 441 3.74 -9.80 -11.15
N ASN A 442 4.95 -10.32 -10.93
CA ASN A 442 6.21 -9.62 -11.21
C ASN A 442 6.24 -8.16 -10.66
N PRO A 443 5.91 -7.95 -9.36
CA PRO A 443 5.92 -6.62 -8.77
C PRO A 443 7.33 -6.02 -8.74
N PRO A 444 7.45 -4.69 -8.55
CA PRO A 444 8.74 -4.07 -8.29
C PRO A 444 9.37 -4.66 -7.03
N VAL A 445 10.67 -4.97 -7.09
CA VAL A 445 11.43 -5.48 -5.94
C VAL A 445 12.62 -4.60 -5.60
N ARG A 446 12.83 -3.50 -6.33
CA ARG A 446 13.87 -2.50 -6.06
C ARG A 446 13.28 -1.08 -6.03
N PRO A 447 12.29 -0.80 -5.18
CA PRO A 447 11.83 0.58 -5.00
C PRO A 447 12.98 1.47 -4.51
N HIS A 448 13.01 2.72 -4.95
CA HIS A 448 13.94 3.77 -4.53
C HIS A 448 13.62 4.16 -3.08
N HIS A 449 14.07 3.35 -2.12
CA HIS A 449 13.66 3.48 -0.72
C HIS A 449 14.74 3.01 0.25
N SER A 450 15.26 3.94 1.04
CA SER A 450 16.48 3.79 1.82
C SER A 450 16.36 2.71 2.90
N SER A 451 15.27 2.65 3.65
CA SER A 451 15.15 1.65 4.73
C SER A 451 14.98 0.22 4.24
N THR A 452 14.47 0.00 3.02
CA THR A 452 14.12 -1.35 2.54
C THR A 452 15.27 -2.04 1.82
N MET A 453 16.20 -1.27 1.26
CA MET A 453 17.45 -1.79 0.68
C MET A 453 18.42 -2.31 1.75
N CYS A 454 18.26 -1.90 3.01
CA CYS A 454 19.12 -2.32 4.10
C CYS A 454 18.78 -3.73 4.59
N ASP A 455 19.81 -4.49 5.01
CA ASP A 455 19.62 -5.82 5.60
C ASP A 455 18.84 -5.73 6.92
N ARG A 456 18.09 -6.78 7.25
CA ARG A 456 17.38 -6.90 8.54
C ARG A 456 18.34 -7.12 9.71
N ASP A 457 19.54 -7.64 9.46
CA ASP A 457 20.62 -7.65 10.43
C ASP A 457 21.26 -6.26 10.52
N TYR A 458 21.04 -5.60 11.65
CA TYR A 458 21.52 -4.25 11.94
C TYR A 458 23.03 -4.19 12.15
N SER A 459 23.71 -5.33 12.27
CA SER A 459 25.18 -5.38 12.27
C SER A 459 25.79 -5.21 10.87
N ILE A 460 25.00 -5.42 9.82
CA ILE A 460 25.42 -5.23 8.44
C ILE A 460 25.28 -3.75 8.06
N THR A 461 26.37 -3.13 7.62
CA THR A 461 26.40 -1.75 7.15
C THR A 461 25.35 -1.50 6.06
N CYS A 462 24.66 -0.36 6.14
CA CYS A 462 23.79 0.12 5.07
C CYS A 462 24.24 1.53 4.65
N ASP A 463 24.62 1.66 3.39
CA ASP A 463 25.29 2.85 2.83
C ASP A 463 24.99 3.00 1.32
N GLY A 464 25.69 3.91 0.64
CA GLY A 464 25.58 4.07 -0.82
C GLY A 464 25.98 2.84 -1.64
N ASN A 465 26.86 1.95 -1.14
CA ASN A 465 27.17 0.70 -1.82
C ASN A 465 25.98 -0.26 -1.76
N THR A 466 25.24 -0.24 -0.66
CA THR A 466 23.98 -0.98 -0.50
C THR A 466 22.93 -0.48 -1.50
N ALA A 467 22.83 0.84 -1.68
CA ALA A 467 21.94 1.45 -2.67
C ALA A 467 22.30 1.05 -4.11
N ALA A 468 23.59 0.92 -4.43
CA ALA A 468 24.05 0.49 -5.75
C ALA A 468 23.91 -1.02 -6.02
N ASP A 469 23.52 -1.84 -5.03
CA ASP A 469 23.46 -3.28 -5.18
C ASP A 469 22.36 -3.73 -6.17
N PRO A 470 22.67 -4.47 -7.25
CA PRO A 470 21.67 -4.89 -8.23
C PRO A 470 20.79 -6.07 -7.75
N ARG A 471 20.81 -6.44 -6.46
CA ARG A 471 19.88 -7.39 -5.86
C ARG A 471 18.56 -6.69 -5.48
N PRO A 472 17.45 -7.44 -5.37
CA PRO A 472 16.22 -6.95 -4.75
C PRO A 472 16.47 -6.34 -3.37
N ASN A 473 15.61 -5.41 -2.96
CA ASN A 473 15.59 -4.89 -1.59
C ASN A 473 15.33 -6.06 -0.61
N PRO A 474 16.16 -6.25 0.43
CA PRO A 474 15.98 -7.26 1.48
C PRO A 474 14.59 -7.26 2.13
N SER A 475 14.01 -6.07 2.29
CA SER A 475 12.70 -5.90 2.91
C SER A 475 11.65 -5.52 1.87
N VAL A 476 10.54 -6.25 1.84
CA VAL A 476 9.45 -6.01 0.88
C VAL A 476 8.56 -4.88 1.39
N LEU A 477 8.61 -3.71 0.76
CA LEU A 477 7.75 -2.55 1.06
C LEU A 477 6.31 -2.76 0.58
N ARG A 478 5.63 -3.75 1.15
CA ARG A 478 4.33 -4.22 0.69
C ARG A 478 3.34 -3.04 0.54
N GLY A 479 2.68 -2.99 -0.62
CA GLY A 479 1.62 -2.03 -0.91
C GLY A 479 2.07 -0.66 -1.41
N ALA A 480 3.38 -0.39 -1.48
CA ALA A 480 3.88 0.83 -2.10
C ALA A 480 3.61 0.84 -3.60
N LEU A 481 2.99 1.91 -4.10
CA LEU A 481 2.81 2.16 -5.53
C LEU A 481 4.04 2.89 -6.06
N VAL A 482 4.75 2.29 -7.02
CA VAL A 482 5.91 2.96 -7.65
C VAL A 482 5.45 4.00 -8.67
N GLY A 483 6.36 4.90 -9.07
CA GLY A 483 6.09 5.96 -10.05
C GLY A 483 5.42 5.48 -11.35
N GLY A 484 5.75 4.28 -11.83
CA GLY A 484 5.05 3.62 -12.94
C GLY A 484 5.79 3.69 -14.27
N PRO A 485 5.16 3.28 -15.38
CA PRO A 485 5.81 3.24 -16.69
C PRO A 485 5.92 4.62 -17.34
N ARG A 486 6.80 4.75 -18.33
CA ARG A 486 6.86 5.92 -19.24
C ARG A 486 5.76 5.87 -20.30
N LYS A 487 5.57 7.00 -21.01
CA LYS A 487 4.57 7.18 -22.08
C LYS A 487 4.64 6.14 -23.22
N ASP A 488 5.79 5.49 -23.41
CA ASP A 488 6.07 4.47 -24.42
C ASP A 488 5.96 3.02 -23.87
N ASP A 489 5.38 2.84 -22.69
CA ASP A 489 5.34 1.57 -21.95
C ASP A 489 6.73 1.02 -21.56
N TYR A 490 7.75 1.87 -21.48
CA TYR A 490 9.00 1.49 -20.86
C TYR A 490 8.90 1.48 -19.33
N TYR A 491 9.36 0.38 -18.72
CA TYR A 491 9.60 0.30 -17.29
C TYR A 491 10.74 -0.66 -16.98
N VAL A 492 11.65 -0.24 -16.10
CA VAL A 492 12.70 -1.06 -15.51
C VAL A 492 12.62 -0.98 -13.99
N ASP A 493 12.82 -2.12 -13.31
CA ASP A 493 12.87 -2.20 -11.84
C ASP A 493 14.32 -1.95 -11.40
N ASP A 494 14.66 -0.68 -11.23
CA ASP A 494 15.98 -0.18 -10.86
C ASP A 494 15.84 0.78 -9.69
N ARG A 495 16.54 0.48 -8.58
CA ARG A 495 16.53 1.30 -7.36
C ARG A 495 16.98 2.73 -7.64
N MET A 496 17.90 2.93 -8.58
CA MET A 496 18.44 4.26 -8.85
C MET A 496 17.58 5.07 -9.82
N ASP A 497 16.56 4.47 -10.45
CA ASP A 497 15.58 5.20 -11.26
C ASP A 497 14.46 5.74 -10.36
N TYR A 498 14.71 6.92 -9.79
CA TYR A 498 13.76 7.65 -8.94
C TYR A 498 12.57 8.22 -9.72
N ILE A 499 12.47 8.07 -11.05
CA ILE A 499 11.26 8.43 -11.79
C ILE A 499 10.28 7.25 -11.76
N LEU A 500 10.77 6.06 -12.12
CA LEU A 500 9.92 4.89 -12.32
C LEU A 500 9.70 4.08 -11.02
N ASN A 501 10.67 4.11 -10.10
CA ASN A 501 10.71 3.30 -8.87
C ASN A 501 10.62 4.10 -7.57
N GLU A 502 10.42 5.40 -7.63
CA GLU A 502 10.07 6.20 -6.45
C GLU A 502 8.73 5.74 -5.86
N VAL A 503 8.64 5.83 -4.55
CA VAL A 503 7.47 5.54 -3.72
C VAL A 503 7.33 6.68 -2.73
N ALA A 504 6.11 7.17 -2.51
CA ALA A 504 5.84 8.29 -1.61
C ALA A 504 4.47 8.19 -0.95
N ILE A 505 4.28 8.87 0.17
CA ILE A 505 2.99 8.91 0.88
C ILE A 505 1.87 9.44 -0.02
N ASP A 506 2.15 10.47 -0.84
CA ASP A 506 1.17 11.03 -1.76
C ASP A 506 0.90 10.07 -2.95
N TYR A 507 1.86 9.23 -3.33
CA TYR A 507 1.68 8.21 -4.39
C TYR A 507 0.62 7.19 -4.01
N ASN A 508 0.56 6.84 -2.73
CA ASN A 508 -0.40 5.88 -2.23
C ASN A 508 -1.76 6.50 -1.90
N ALA A 509 -1.87 7.81 -1.63
CA ALA A 509 -3.08 8.42 -1.06
C ALA A 509 -4.32 8.26 -1.97
N GLY A 510 -4.28 8.76 -3.21
CA GLY A 510 -5.38 8.57 -4.15
C GLY A 510 -5.54 7.12 -4.59
N PHE A 511 -4.45 6.35 -4.66
CA PHE A 511 -4.52 4.89 -4.89
C PHE A 511 -5.35 4.18 -3.83
N THR A 512 -5.18 4.51 -2.54
CA THR A 512 -6.00 3.99 -1.44
C THR A 512 -7.47 4.36 -1.63
N VAL A 513 -7.78 5.61 -1.99
CA VAL A 513 -9.16 6.06 -2.27
C VAL A 513 -9.77 5.28 -3.44
N ALA A 514 -9.02 5.05 -4.52
CA ALA A 514 -9.50 4.32 -5.68
C ALA A 514 -9.77 2.84 -5.37
N LEU A 515 -8.91 2.18 -4.59
CA LEU A 515 -9.13 0.82 -4.11
C LEU A 515 -10.40 0.71 -3.26
N ALA A 516 -10.59 1.63 -2.30
CA ALA A 516 -11.79 1.69 -1.48
C ALA A 516 -13.06 1.94 -2.32
N GLY A 517 -12.97 2.83 -3.30
CA GLY A 517 -14.05 3.10 -4.25
C GLY A 517 -14.47 1.86 -5.04
N LEU A 518 -13.51 1.11 -5.58
CA LEU A 518 -13.79 -0.14 -6.30
C LEU A 518 -14.40 -1.20 -5.37
N LEU A 519 -13.88 -1.37 -4.16
CA LEU A 519 -14.43 -2.31 -3.17
C LEU A 519 -15.88 -1.98 -2.81
N GLN A 520 -16.16 -0.73 -2.45
CA GLN A 520 -17.51 -0.34 -2.07
C GLN A 520 -18.49 -0.41 -3.24
N LEU A 521 -18.09 0.02 -4.44
CA LEU A 521 -18.98 0.02 -5.61
C LEU A 521 -19.22 -1.39 -6.15
N SER A 522 -18.32 -2.35 -5.91
CA SER A 522 -18.51 -3.77 -6.25
C SER A 522 -19.77 -4.36 -5.61
N ALA A 523 -20.19 -3.89 -4.43
CA ALA A 523 -21.43 -4.33 -3.80
C ALA A 523 -22.68 -4.01 -4.66
N SER A 524 -22.64 -2.91 -5.42
CA SER A 524 -23.68 -2.51 -6.38
C SER A 524 -23.38 -2.94 -7.82
N THR A 525 -22.22 -3.57 -8.05
CA THR A 525 -21.70 -3.95 -9.38
C THR A 525 -20.98 -5.29 -9.24
N PRO A 526 -21.72 -6.40 -9.01
CA PRO A 526 -21.12 -7.69 -8.67
C PRO A 526 -20.36 -8.33 -9.85
N ASP A 527 -20.65 -7.91 -11.08
CA ASP A 527 -19.91 -8.29 -12.28
C ASP A 527 -19.47 -7.01 -13.01
N TRP A 528 -18.21 -6.63 -12.78
CA TRP A 528 -17.61 -5.46 -13.41
C TRP A 528 -17.40 -5.62 -14.91
N ASP A 529 -17.15 -6.84 -15.40
CA ASP A 529 -16.91 -7.09 -16.82
C ASP A 529 -18.22 -6.89 -17.59
N ALA A 530 -19.31 -7.49 -17.11
CA ALA A 530 -20.64 -7.24 -17.66
C ALA A 530 -21.03 -5.76 -17.54
N TYR A 531 -20.78 -5.13 -16.39
CA TYR A 531 -21.09 -3.72 -16.17
C TYR A 531 -20.36 -2.81 -17.16
N CYS A 532 -19.07 -3.04 -17.39
CA CYS A 532 -18.25 -2.24 -18.29
C CYS A 532 -18.33 -2.65 -19.76
N GLY A 533 -19.03 -3.75 -20.08
CA GLY A 533 -19.07 -4.29 -21.44
C GLY A 533 -17.70 -4.79 -21.93
N THR A 534 -16.84 -5.22 -21.00
CA THR A 534 -15.51 -5.73 -21.30
C THR A 534 -15.51 -7.25 -21.30
N ALA A 535 -14.71 -7.86 -22.18
CA ALA A 535 -14.50 -9.30 -22.11
C ALA A 535 -13.79 -9.66 -20.79
N PRO A 536 -14.20 -10.74 -20.11
CA PRO A 536 -13.47 -11.24 -18.94
C PRO A 536 -12.00 -11.43 -19.30
N THR A 537 -11.12 -10.71 -18.61
CA THR A 537 -9.68 -10.82 -18.80
C THR A 537 -9.13 -11.60 -17.61
N PRO A 538 -8.80 -12.89 -17.79
CA PRO A 538 -8.28 -13.70 -16.69
C PRO A 538 -6.99 -13.07 -16.16
N ILE A 539 -6.87 -12.98 -14.84
CA ILE A 539 -5.61 -12.60 -14.23
C ILE A 539 -4.62 -13.73 -14.51
N THR A 540 -3.62 -13.44 -15.34
CA THR A 540 -2.56 -14.37 -15.67
C THR A 540 -1.23 -13.77 -15.24
N CYS A 541 -0.38 -14.60 -14.65
CA CYS A 541 1.03 -14.27 -14.46
C CYS A 541 1.80 -15.03 -15.55
N PRO A 542 2.18 -14.42 -16.68
CA PRO A 542 2.98 -15.08 -17.72
C PRO A 542 4.31 -15.64 -17.18
N TRP A 543 4.76 -15.05 -16.06
CA TRP A 543 5.99 -15.37 -15.33
C TRP A 543 5.79 -16.35 -14.16
N ALA A 544 4.55 -16.70 -13.81
CA ALA A 544 4.34 -17.82 -12.90
C ALA A 544 4.83 -19.09 -13.60
N CYS A 545 5.59 -19.93 -12.89
CA CYS A 545 6.12 -21.19 -13.38
C CYS A 545 5.01 -22.23 -13.63
N SER A 546 4.10 -21.95 -14.57
CA SER A 546 3.02 -22.86 -15.00
C SER A 546 3.53 -24.12 -15.71
N SER A 547 4.80 -24.14 -16.11
CA SER A 547 5.46 -25.31 -16.72
C SER A 547 6.09 -26.28 -15.72
N CYS A 548 6.03 -26.00 -14.42
CA CYS A 548 6.41 -26.99 -13.40
C CYS A 548 5.29 -28.00 -13.10
N ASP A 549 4.08 -27.77 -13.61
CA ASP A 549 2.90 -28.58 -13.28
C ASP A 549 2.67 -29.75 -14.26
N SER A 550 3.22 -29.67 -15.48
CA SER A 550 3.00 -30.69 -16.52
C SER A 550 3.89 -31.94 -16.40
N GLY A 551 4.59 -32.12 -15.28
CA GLY A 551 5.60 -33.17 -15.10
C GLY A 551 5.59 -33.85 -13.73
N THR A 552 4.44 -34.00 -13.08
CA THR A 552 4.33 -34.85 -11.88
C THR A 552 4.28 -36.33 -12.28
N GLN A 553 5.44 -36.91 -12.59
CA GLN A 553 5.58 -38.37 -12.56
C GLN A 553 5.52 -38.82 -11.09
N PRO A 554 4.64 -39.77 -10.72
CA PRO A 554 4.59 -40.34 -9.38
C PRO A 554 5.97 -40.93 -9.02
N GLY A 555 6.62 -40.41 -7.97
CA GLY A 555 7.93 -40.88 -7.52
C GLY A 555 9.12 -39.96 -7.79
N SER A 556 8.93 -38.76 -8.36
CA SER A 556 10.03 -37.79 -8.49
C SER A 556 10.44 -37.21 -7.12
N ASN A 557 11.74 -37.27 -6.81
CA ASN A 557 12.29 -36.73 -5.57
C ASN A 557 12.38 -35.19 -5.61
N LEU A 558 12.50 -34.59 -4.42
CA LEU A 558 12.61 -33.14 -4.20
C LEU A 558 13.73 -32.47 -5.02
N ALA A 559 14.81 -33.20 -5.29
CA ALA A 559 15.94 -32.73 -6.09
C ALA A 559 15.57 -32.56 -7.58
N SER A 560 14.78 -33.49 -8.13
CA SER A 560 14.34 -33.43 -9.53
C SER A 560 13.33 -32.31 -9.77
N GLN A 561 12.43 -32.06 -8.82
CA GLN A 561 11.47 -30.94 -8.89
C GLN A 561 12.19 -29.58 -8.83
N ARG A 562 13.17 -29.49 -7.93
CA ARG A 562 14.03 -28.30 -7.79
C ARG A 562 14.87 -28.06 -9.05
N SER A 563 15.44 -29.11 -9.64
CA SER A 563 16.18 -29.02 -10.91
C SER A 563 15.30 -28.58 -12.08
N ASN A 564 14.04 -29.02 -12.13
CA ASN A 564 13.10 -28.61 -13.18
C ASN A 564 12.67 -27.15 -13.04
N CYS A 565 12.45 -26.67 -11.81
CA CYS A 565 12.24 -25.26 -11.51
C CYS A 565 13.46 -24.42 -11.95
N TYR A 566 14.68 -24.84 -11.58
CA TYR A 566 15.91 -24.16 -11.97
C TYR A 566 16.14 -24.14 -13.48
N SER A 567 15.89 -25.25 -14.18
CA SER A 567 15.97 -25.31 -15.63
C SER A 567 14.93 -24.41 -16.32
N CYS A 568 13.72 -24.29 -15.76
CA CYS A 568 12.68 -23.37 -16.28
C CYS A 568 13.08 -21.90 -16.11
N VAL A 569 13.62 -21.54 -14.93
CA VAL A 569 14.12 -20.19 -14.62
C VAL A 569 15.32 -19.83 -15.50
N ASN A 570 16.26 -20.77 -15.67
CA ASN A 570 17.46 -20.59 -16.51
C ASN A 570 17.12 -20.51 -18.02
N ALA A 571 16.19 -21.32 -18.51
CA ALA A 571 15.76 -21.30 -19.93
C ALA A 571 15.04 -20.01 -20.32
N ARG A 572 14.57 -19.22 -19.35
CA ARG A 572 13.90 -17.93 -19.55
C ARG A 572 14.80 -16.72 -19.31
N GLY A 573 16.12 -16.93 -19.18
CA GLY A 573 17.11 -15.85 -19.06
C GLY A 573 17.14 -15.14 -17.71
N VAL A 574 16.45 -15.66 -16.69
CA VAL A 574 16.42 -15.09 -15.34
C VAL A 574 17.57 -15.71 -14.54
N SER A 575 18.70 -15.01 -14.45
CA SER A 575 19.98 -15.57 -14.01
C SER A 575 20.17 -15.77 -12.49
N LYS A 576 19.11 -16.02 -11.70
CA LYS A 576 19.28 -16.09 -10.23
C LYS A 576 18.42 -17.16 -9.53
N SER A 577 19.10 -17.97 -8.72
CA SER A 577 18.65 -19.19 -8.04
C SER A 577 17.73 -19.01 -6.81
N TRP A 578 17.41 -17.78 -6.43
CA TRP A 578 16.62 -17.49 -5.21
C TRP A 578 15.12 -17.69 -5.39
N GLN A 579 14.59 -17.57 -6.62
CA GLN A 579 13.16 -17.72 -6.89
C GLN A 579 12.65 -19.16 -6.72
N CYS A 580 13.50 -20.18 -6.96
CA CYS A 580 13.12 -21.57 -6.68
C CYS A 580 13.24 -21.96 -5.21
N HIS A 581 13.99 -21.23 -4.37
CA HIS A 581 14.18 -21.61 -2.96
C HIS A 581 12.92 -21.34 -2.12
N ALA A 582 12.17 -20.29 -2.47
CA ALA A 582 10.88 -19.97 -1.85
C ALA A 582 9.81 -21.08 -2.07
N CYS A 583 9.85 -21.79 -3.21
CA CYS A 583 8.90 -22.87 -3.50
C CYS A 583 9.19 -24.19 -2.77
N VAL A 584 10.41 -24.42 -2.30
CA VAL A 584 10.83 -25.74 -1.78
C VAL A 584 11.02 -25.74 -0.25
N GLY A 585 10.99 -24.58 0.39
CA GLY A 585 11.22 -24.43 1.83
C GLY A 585 10.09 -24.93 2.75
N ASN A 586 8.92 -25.29 2.21
CA ASN A 586 7.72 -25.62 3.01
C ASN A 586 7.37 -27.12 3.03
N ALA A 587 8.38 -27.99 3.01
CA ALA A 587 8.18 -29.44 2.98
C ALA A 587 8.13 -30.07 4.39
N THR A 588 7.11 -29.72 5.15
CA THR A 588 6.53 -30.62 6.17
C THR A 588 5.01 -30.55 6.09
N TYR A 589 4.42 -31.25 5.13
CA TYR A 589 3.20 -32.07 5.27
C TYR A 589 2.77 -32.57 3.88
N VAL A 590 2.96 -33.87 3.64
CA VAL A 590 2.46 -34.55 2.45
C VAL A 590 1.11 -35.18 2.83
N ALA A 591 -0.01 -34.58 2.40
CA ALA A 591 -1.28 -35.28 2.21
C ALA A 591 -2.38 -34.38 1.58
N SER A 592 -2.19 -33.90 0.33
CA SER A 592 -3.24 -33.76 -0.70
C SER A 592 -2.79 -32.82 -1.85
N GLN A 593 -2.48 -33.46 -2.98
CA GLN A 593 -2.53 -32.98 -4.37
C GLN A 593 -2.48 -31.47 -4.68
N GLY A 594 -1.44 -31.05 -5.42
CA GLY A 594 -1.51 -30.12 -6.57
C GLY A 594 -1.97 -28.67 -6.40
N GLN A 595 -2.46 -28.24 -5.23
CA GLN A 595 -3.05 -26.89 -5.08
C GLN A 595 -2.13 -25.83 -4.46
N HIS A 596 -0.93 -26.20 -4.02
CA HIS A 596 -0.16 -25.38 -3.07
C HIS A 596 1.07 -24.63 -3.64
N CYS A 597 1.29 -24.66 -4.96
CA CYS A 597 2.20 -23.68 -5.58
C CYS A 597 1.59 -22.26 -5.53
N LEU A 598 0.26 -22.14 -5.52
CA LEU A 598 -0.47 -20.88 -5.40
C LEU A 598 -0.51 -20.33 -3.97
N SER A 599 -0.47 -21.19 -2.95
CA SER A 599 -0.58 -20.76 -1.55
C SER A 599 0.71 -20.24 -0.92
N CYS A 600 1.87 -20.46 -1.56
CA CYS A 600 3.12 -19.81 -1.14
C CYS A 600 3.21 -18.35 -1.61
N VAL A 601 2.29 -17.92 -2.48
CA VAL A 601 2.21 -16.54 -2.99
C VAL A 601 1.10 -15.74 -2.29
N SER A 602 0.15 -16.39 -1.62
CA SER A 602 -1.02 -15.74 -1.01
C SER A 602 -1.04 -15.66 0.52
N ALA A 603 0.06 -16.01 1.20
CA ALA A 603 0.17 -15.88 2.64
C ALA A 603 1.50 -15.20 2.99
N GLY A 604 1.45 -13.88 3.21
CA GLY A 604 2.58 -13.05 3.62
C GLY A 604 3.16 -13.44 4.98
N ALA A 605 3.87 -14.57 5.03
CA ALA A 605 4.61 -15.05 6.19
C ALA A 605 6.12 -14.97 5.93
N ASP A 606 6.84 -14.38 6.89
CA ASP A 606 8.30 -14.22 6.93
C ASP A 606 9.04 -15.56 6.77
N ALA A 607 9.75 -15.72 5.66
CA ALA A 607 10.67 -16.84 5.43
C ALA A 607 12.15 -16.47 5.61
N TRP A 608 12.45 -15.27 6.12
CA TRP A 608 13.83 -14.74 6.14
C TRP A 608 14.62 -15.01 7.43
N ALA A 609 13.98 -15.46 8.51
CA ALA A 609 14.66 -15.70 9.79
C ALA A 609 15.47 -17.02 9.88
N CYS A 610 15.54 -17.83 8.82
CA CYS A 610 16.27 -19.11 8.83
C CYS A 610 17.30 -19.28 7.69
N GLN A 611 17.27 -18.38 6.71
CA GLN A 611 18.03 -18.58 5.47
C GLN A 611 19.46 -18.03 5.55
N SER A 612 19.70 -16.97 6.31
CA SER A 612 21.02 -16.33 6.39
C SER A 612 22.05 -17.11 7.21
N TYR A 613 21.63 -18.05 8.09
CA TYR A 613 22.56 -18.87 8.88
C TYR A 613 22.91 -20.22 8.23
N CYS A 614 22.09 -20.71 7.29
CA CYS A 614 22.33 -22.01 6.65
C CYS A 614 23.25 -21.93 5.42
N THR A 615 23.45 -20.75 4.85
CA THR A 615 24.32 -20.55 3.69
C THR A 615 25.81 -20.73 4.01
N ASP A 616 26.24 -20.44 5.25
CA ASP A 616 27.64 -20.57 5.67
C ASP A 616 28.06 -22.01 6.04
N LEU A 617 27.10 -22.94 6.16
CA LEU A 617 27.37 -24.36 6.43
C LEU A 617 27.20 -25.25 5.19
N SER A 618 27.01 -24.66 4.01
CA SER A 618 26.71 -25.36 2.76
C SER A 618 27.87 -26.20 2.18
N SER A 619 29.00 -26.32 2.87
CA SER A 619 30.14 -27.13 2.40
C SER A 619 30.22 -28.55 2.97
N ASP A 620 29.34 -29.00 3.89
CA ASP A 620 29.49 -30.33 4.50
C ASP A 620 28.17 -31.12 4.65
N ILE A 621 27.68 -31.62 3.50
CA ILE A 621 26.41 -32.36 3.33
C ILE A 621 26.35 -33.71 4.09
N ALA A 622 27.44 -34.14 4.73
CA ALA A 622 27.53 -35.40 5.45
C ALA A 622 27.05 -35.34 6.91
N VAL A 623 26.86 -34.15 7.49
CA VAL A 623 26.64 -33.99 8.96
C VAL A 623 25.15 -33.98 9.35
N LEU A 624 24.25 -33.64 8.43
CA LEU A 624 22.81 -33.51 8.71
C LEU A 624 22.11 -34.81 9.19
N PRO A 625 22.38 -36.00 8.62
CA PRO A 625 21.70 -37.24 9.00
C PRO A 625 22.04 -37.71 10.43
N SER A 626 23.19 -37.30 10.97
CA SER A 626 23.65 -37.71 12.30
C SER A 626 23.03 -36.90 13.43
N CYS A 627 22.60 -35.66 13.18
CA CYS A 627 21.89 -34.84 14.17
C CYS A 627 20.41 -35.21 14.29
N THR A 628 19.76 -35.57 13.19
CA THR A 628 18.32 -35.90 13.18
C THR A 628 18.03 -37.28 13.77
N SER A 629 18.94 -38.26 13.67
CA SER A 629 18.77 -39.57 14.30
C SER A 629 18.84 -39.52 15.83
N CYS A 630 19.57 -38.56 16.39
CA CYS A 630 19.78 -38.41 17.84
C CYS A 630 18.51 -37.97 18.60
N VAL A 631 17.54 -37.32 17.93
CA VAL A 631 16.28 -36.82 18.51
C VAL A 631 15.14 -37.83 18.35
N ALA A 632 15.31 -38.84 17.50
CA ALA A 632 14.31 -39.84 17.21
C ALA A 632 14.35 -41.06 18.15
N ASP A 633 15.46 -41.31 18.86
CA ASP A 633 15.59 -42.43 19.80
C ASP A 633 14.75 -42.22 21.09
N PRO A 634 13.81 -43.14 21.42
CA PRO A 634 12.99 -43.06 22.63
C PRO A 634 13.79 -43.14 23.95
N ALA A 635 14.97 -43.78 23.96
CA ALA A 635 15.81 -43.93 25.16
C ALA A 635 16.51 -42.63 25.57
N VAL A 636 16.73 -41.71 24.62
CA VAL A 636 17.35 -40.39 24.87
C VAL A 636 16.33 -39.40 25.44
N ARG A 637 15.05 -39.54 25.09
CA ARG A 637 13.96 -38.66 25.56
C ARG A 637 13.57 -38.87 27.02
N SER A 638 13.84 -40.05 27.59
CA SER A 638 13.49 -40.38 28.98
C SER A 638 14.59 -40.09 30.02
N ALA A 639 15.82 -39.74 29.59
CA ALA A 639 16.99 -39.66 30.48
C ALA A 639 17.40 -38.23 30.94
N GLY A 640 16.65 -37.19 30.56
CA GLY A 640 16.90 -35.79 30.98
C GLY A 640 18.01 -35.06 30.20
N PRO A 641 18.05 -33.71 30.25
CA PRO A 641 18.71 -32.83 29.27
C PRO A 641 20.25 -32.81 29.29
N TRP A 642 20.91 -33.63 30.11
CA TRP A 642 22.37 -33.60 30.31
C TRP A 642 23.14 -34.79 29.69
N ARG A 643 22.51 -35.64 28.88
CA ARG A 643 23.15 -36.86 28.32
C ARG A 643 23.37 -36.91 26.81
N CYS A 644 23.26 -35.78 26.08
CA CYS A 644 23.61 -35.73 24.64
C CYS A 644 25.06 -36.12 24.34
N SER A 645 25.98 -36.05 25.33
CA SER A 645 27.37 -36.50 25.16
C SER A 645 27.54 -37.98 24.88
N VAL A 646 26.55 -38.82 25.23
CA VAL A 646 26.61 -40.27 25.05
C VAL A 646 26.24 -40.70 23.61
N CYS A 647 25.54 -39.84 22.86
CA CYS A 647 25.08 -40.13 21.49
C CYS A 647 25.86 -39.40 20.39
N MET A 648 26.85 -38.57 20.76
CA MET A 648 27.69 -37.92 19.76
C MET A 648 28.64 -38.94 19.15
N ALA A 649 28.56 -39.10 17.82
CA ALA A 649 29.53 -39.89 17.08
C ALA A 649 30.95 -39.39 17.42
N PRO A 650 31.97 -40.28 17.51
CA PRO A 650 33.34 -39.89 17.81
C PRO A 650 33.88 -38.74 16.94
N SER A 651 33.34 -38.60 15.73
CA SER A 651 33.63 -37.53 14.77
C SER A 651 33.17 -36.12 15.22
N VAL A 652 32.14 -36.00 16.06
CA VAL A 652 31.66 -34.71 16.58
C VAL A 652 32.44 -34.33 17.85
N LEU A 653 32.74 -35.31 18.71
CA LEU A 653 33.58 -35.11 19.90
C LEU A 653 35.02 -34.70 19.53
N ALA A 654 35.54 -35.20 18.40
CA ALA A 654 36.85 -34.83 17.87
C ALA A 654 36.93 -33.38 17.34
N LYS A 655 35.79 -32.70 17.10
CA LYS A 655 35.73 -31.32 16.59
C LYS A 655 35.76 -30.23 17.69
N GLY A 656 35.96 -30.63 18.96
CA GLY A 656 36.22 -29.73 20.07
C GLY A 656 34.99 -29.09 20.72
N ALA A 657 35.18 -28.47 21.89
CA ALA A 657 34.11 -28.04 22.79
C ALA A 657 33.07 -27.09 22.16
N ALA A 658 33.48 -26.23 21.22
CA ALA A 658 32.59 -25.26 20.57
C ALA A 658 31.53 -25.92 19.66
N ALA A 659 31.89 -27.00 18.95
CA ALA A 659 30.96 -27.75 18.09
C ALA A 659 29.92 -28.50 18.94
N VAL A 660 30.34 -28.97 20.10
CA VAL A 660 29.47 -29.61 21.10
C VAL A 660 28.51 -28.59 21.71
N GLU A 661 28.99 -27.40 22.07
CA GLU A 661 28.19 -26.32 22.65
C GLU A 661 27.09 -25.83 21.69
N ALA A 662 27.43 -25.69 20.40
CA ALA A 662 26.50 -25.26 19.35
C ALA A 662 25.38 -26.29 19.10
N CYS A 663 25.71 -27.58 19.10
CA CYS A 663 24.72 -28.66 19.00
C CYS A 663 23.77 -28.65 20.21
N MET A 664 24.32 -28.50 21.42
CA MET A 664 23.54 -28.40 22.66
C MET A 664 22.65 -27.14 22.69
N SER A 665 23.08 -26.03 22.08
CA SER A 665 22.29 -24.81 21.96
C SER A 665 21.09 -24.98 21.02
N CYS A 666 21.28 -25.64 19.88
CA CYS A 666 20.21 -25.94 18.91
C CYS A 666 19.11 -26.83 19.53
N VAL A 667 19.49 -27.85 20.31
CA VAL A 667 18.53 -28.71 21.02
C VAL A 667 17.78 -27.94 22.12
N ARG A 668 18.44 -26.99 22.79
CA ARG A 668 17.80 -26.11 23.79
C ARG A 668 16.77 -25.16 23.17
N SER A 669 16.97 -24.72 21.92
CA SER A 669 16.04 -23.83 21.22
C SER A 669 14.80 -24.50 20.61
N LEU A 670 14.75 -25.84 20.56
CA LEU A 670 13.63 -26.59 19.97
C LEU A 670 12.46 -26.86 20.96
N LYS A 671 12.31 -26.08 22.03
CA LYS A 671 11.14 -26.13 22.92
C LYS A 671 10.44 -24.77 23.07
N GLY A 672 9.13 -24.76 22.78
CA GLY A 672 8.11 -23.91 23.42
C GLY A 672 6.79 -23.83 22.63
N PRO A 673 5.61 -23.52 23.23
CA PRO A 673 5.17 -23.62 24.63
C PRO A 673 3.80 -24.35 24.79
N TYR A 674 3.67 -25.24 25.79
CA TYR A 674 2.39 -25.48 26.47
C TYR A 674 2.65 -25.31 27.96
N ALA A 675 2.12 -24.24 28.54
CA ALA A 675 1.94 -24.10 29.97
C ALA A 675 0.49 -24.45 30.30
N CYS A 676 0.26 -25.46 31.16
CA CYS A 676 -0.96 -25.64 31.95
C CYS A 676 -0.67 -26.52 33.18
N ALA A 677 -0.23 -25.85 34.26
CA ALA A 677 -0.85 -25.79 35.58
C ALA A 677 -1.25 -27.08 36.38
N VAL A 678 -0.70 -27.12 37.61
CA VAL A 678 -1.20 -27.60 38.93
C VAL A 678 -1.62 -29.07 39.14
N SER A 679 -0.92 -29.79 40.03
CA SER A 679 -1.32 -30.03 41.44
C SER A 679 -0.71 -31.32 42.03
N VAL A 680 -0.32 -31.17 43.31
CA VAL A 680 0.24 -32.12 44.31
C VAL A 680 1.70 -32.53 44.12
#